data_AF-A0A7C3DXI5-F1
#
_entry.id   AF-A0A7C3DXI5-F1
#
_cell.length_a   1.000
_cell.length_b   1.000
_cell.length_c   1.000
_cell.angle_alpha   90.00
_cell.angle_beta   90.00
_cell.angle_gamma   90.00
#
_symmetry.space_group_name_H-M   'P 1'
#
loop_
_entity.id
_entity.type
_entity.pdbx_description
1 polymer ?
#
loop_
_entity_poly.entity_id
_entity_poly.type
_entity_poly.pdbx_seq_one_letter_code
_entity_poly.pdbx_strand_id
1 'polypeptide(L)'
;MARCSESLLMYDLNYGYRLFCAPVDFSLDGGSQYERRYLAVRRFCVAVMFAVLIMGAMPAAHSAAKRGISAGEWLTAAFSDASFVRRWGFGETNGAHNVISADRSQQRNGKPSVRLDSNSGFDCWVYFPNTKDWDIDLSKAKAMRGYLRSENKNGWGGDPWIIFVDTAGRKARFDGIKRRLYDATKDWTEIVVPVGADLDAKCAEYGWKAQISQGFDWKHVSCVQIHQDTDGFGYTIWYSGFQFIDNAGKPIKWWLSSINKPDLSVTYAEQVPQYRRYFPSEPDPNYNIPELVGKEAAEKHWPDEGEQIKYLVHIKNAGFVRSKPTDFVCVIEGKVAKKANVPALAPHQVIDIVVPWKWKQGSYQFAASVDTKNKMDEITKKNNTLRFKTNAYALAAVCEKSIVAPIEQVNNWYGSFCFEDWMRGATIDQLNSMFKRCKYDFAPNGAEVSVRLGKIFFVDEIPDDGYKISQIDKGLGLETFDGTWHYPLRAINEWCDLANDFDWALNHELSHQLGIIDNYQYDLGPDSNLVNHKVYDRGPGGIMGGGQIGDNVYPAYADIDIAGLNMTKGHRRGFYGEYLYNIPYKNTLILSIDGRPLADNEIEIYQKSMYTGKMEGPPVFTGSTDAEGRFPLANRPVPKDFTTATGCTLHANPWGYPDVVGRNGLMLIRAQVGGKWYYGFIDIGRFVCEYARGHKDNAVYNVKLMPE
;
A
#
# COMPACT_ATOMS: atom_id res chain seq x y z
N MET A 1 -17.17 3.54 29.72
CA MET A 1 -17.48 4.74 30.54
C MET A 1 -16.19 5.43 30.95
N ALA A 2 -15.83 6.52 30.27
CA ALA A 2 -15.08 7.66 30.81
C ALA A 2 -15.20 8.77 29.74
N ARG A 3 -15.58 9.99 30.13
CA ARG A 3 -15.71 11.13 29.20
C ARG A 3 -14.40 11.90 29.15
N CYS A 4 -13.99 12.35 27.98
CA CYS A 4 -13.26 13.61 27.82
C CYS A 4 -13.87 14.39 26.65
N SER A 5 -13.82 15.71 26.75
CA SER A 5 -14.69 16.64 26.02
C SER A 5 -14.03 17.28 24.80
N GLU A 6 -14.86 17.69 23.85
CA GLU A 6 -14.50 18.65 22.80
C GLU A 6 -14.01 19.99 23.40
N SER A 7 -13.04 20.63 22.76
CA SER A 7 -12.94 22.10 22.73
C SER A 7 -12.01 22.59 21.62
N LEU A 8 -12.54 23.47 20.76
CA LEU A 8 -11.80 24.25 19.77
C LEU A 8 -11.16 25.46 20.44
N LEU A 9 -9.93 25.87 20.09
CA LEU A 9 -9.48 27.27 20.18
C LEU A 9 -8.13 27.50 19.45
N MET A 10 -7.93 28.73 18.96
CA MET A 10 -6.79 29.16 18.15
C MET A 10 -5.54 29.54 18.97
N TYR A 11 -4.47 29.92 18.24
CA TYR A 11 -3.12 30.33 18.65
C TYR A 11 -2.17 29.15 18.95
N ASP A 12 -0.94 29.10 18.44
CA ASP A 12 -0.08 30.19 17.95
C ASP A 12 0.58 29.85 16.59
N LEU A 13 0.52 30.79 15.62
CA LEU A 13 1.09 30.65 14.27
C LEU A 13 2.53 31.16 14.25
N ASN A 14 3.45 30.37 14.81
CA ASN A 14 4.90 30.54 14.64
C ASN A 14 5.59 29.17 14.71
N TYR A 15 6.57 28.95 13.83
CA TYR A 15 7.20 27.65 13.49
C TYR A 15 6.31 26.70 12.68
N GLY A 16 6.57 26.63 11.36
CA GLY A 16 5.89 25.71 10.46
C GLY A 16 6.15 24.23 10.80
N TYR A 17 5.07 23.51 11.06
CA TYR A 17 5.02 22.06 11.26
C TYR A 17 3.72 21.52 10.64
N ARG A 18 3.81 20.57 9.70
CA ARG A 18 3.61 19.12 9.92
C ARG A 18 2.23 18.77 10.49
N LEU A 19 1.43 18.05 9.69
CA LEU A 19 0.40 17.17 10.22
C LEU A 19 1.06 16.10 11.08
N PHE A 20 0.63 16.00 12.33
CA PHE A 20 0.88 14.87 13.22
C PHE A 20 -0.43 14.08 13.31
N CYS A 21 -0.56 12.98 12.58
CA CYS A 21 -1.60 12.00 12.84
C CYS A 21 -1.21 11.14 14.05
N ALA A 22 -1.69 11.53 15.23
CA ALA A 22 -1.84 10.60 16.35
C ALA A 22 -3.08 9.70 16.08
N PRO A 23 -3.12 8.46 16.58
CA PRO A 23 -4.14 7.48 16.19
C PRO A 23 -5.56 7.94 16.57
N VAL A 24 -6.46 7.98 15.58
CA VAL A 24 -7.88 8.28 15.76
C VAL A 24 -8.59 7.01 16.27
N ASP A 25 -9.12 7.09 17.49
CA ASP A 25 -9.78 5.97 18.18
C ASP A 25 -11.22 5.76 17.67
N PHE A 26 -11.42 4.73 16.85
CA PHE A 26 -12.74 4.36 16.31
C PHE A 26 -13.56 3.56 17.34
N SER A 27 -14.20 4.24 18.28
CA SER A 27 -15.24 3.61 19.11
C SER A 27 -16.58 3.53 18.36
N LEU A 28 -16.90 2.33 17.87
CA LEU A 28 -18.19 2.01 17.26
C LEU A 28 -19.29 1.90 18.34
N ASP A 29 -20.33 2.73 18.26
CA ASP A 29 -21.68 2.36 18.71
C ASP A 29 -22.74 3.32 18.12
N GLY A 30 -23.55 2.84 17.16
CA GLY A 30 -24.57 3.68 16.51
C GLY A 30 -24.96 3.28 15.08
N GLY A 31 -25.02 1.97 14.77
CA GLY A 31 -25.24 1.49 13.40
C GLY A 31 -26.55 1.96 12.76
N SER A 32 -26.46 2.82 11.74
CA SER A 32 -27.60 3.22 10.91
C SER A 32 -27.85 2.22 9.77
N GLN A 33 -29.01 2.31 9.11
CA GLN A 33 -29.36 1.44 7.98
C GLN A 33 -28.40 1.51 6.78
N TYR A 34 -27.52 2.52 6.74
CA TYR A 34 -26.62 2.81 5.62
C TYR A 34 -25.45 1.82 5.50
N GLU A 35 -24.86 1.39 6.62
CA GLU A 35 -23.73 0.43 6.64
C GLU A 35 -24.08 -0.90 5.97
N ARG A 36 -25.34 -1.33 6.06
CA ARG A 36 -25.84 -2.57 5.45
C ARG A 36 -25.87 -2.52 3.92
N ARG A 37 -25.84 -1.33 3.30
CA ARG A 37 -25.75 -1.17 1.84
C ARG A 37 -24.31 -1.08 1.35
N TYR A 38 -23.39 -0.51 2.12
CA TYR A 38 -21.96 -0.44 1.77
C TYR A 38 -21.33 -1.85 1.64
N LEU A 39 -21.73 -2.79 2.51
CA LEU A 39 -21.30 -4.19 2.46
C LEU A 39 -21.80 -4.96 1.21
N ALA A 40 -22.83 -4.47 0.52
CA ALA A 40 -23.39 -5.12 -0.66
C ALA A 40 -22.63 -4.75 -1.95
N VAL A 41 -22.14 -3.52 -2.07
CA VAL A 41 -21.36 -3.08 -3.25
C VAL A 41 -19.97 -3.73 -3.27
N ARG A 42 -19.34 -3.90 -2.10
CA ARG A 42 -18.06 -4.62 -1.95
C ARG A 42 -18.12 -6.08 -2.45
N ARG A 43 -19.31 -6.69 -2.47
CA ARG A 43 -19.54 -8.07 -2.97
C ARG A 43 -19.67 -8.18 -4.50
N PHE A 44 -19.89 -7.07 -5.22
CA PHE A 44 -20.06 -7.10 -6.67
C PHE A 44 -18.73 -6.96 -7.43
N CYS A 45 -17.83 -6.10 -6.97
CA CYS A 45 -16.57 -5.81 -7.68
C CYS A 45 -15.49 -6.90 -7.55
N VAL A 46 -15.50 -7.70 -6.48
CA VAL A 46 -14.51 -8.78 -6.27
C VAL A 46 -14.73 -9.95 -7.24
N ALA A 47 -15.97 -10.19 -7.66
CA ALA A 47 -16.34 -11.31 -8.54
C ALA A 47 -15.77 -11.21 -9.97
N VAL A 48 -15.32 -10.02 -10.41
CA VAL A 48 -14.88 -9.78 -11.80
C VAL A 48 -13.37 -9.95 -12.00
N MET A 49 -12.55 -9.85 -10.93
CA MET A 49 -11.08 -9.86 -11.06
C MET A 49 -10.43 -11.26 -11.07
N PHE A 50 -11.15 -12.33 -10.78
CA PHE A 50 -10.53 -13.66 -10.53
C PHE A 50 -10.19 -14.51 -11.78
N ALA A 51 -10.38 -13.99 -13.00
CA ALA A 51 -10.39 -14.81 -14.22
C ALA A 51 -9.10 -14.80 -15.09
N VAL A 52 -8.07 -13.97 -14.81
CA VAL A 52 -7.08 -13.60 -15.85
C VAL A 52 -5.61 -13.99 -15.60
N LEU A 53 -5.17 -14.33 -14.38
CA LEU A 53 -3.74 -14.58 -14.11
C LEU A 53 -3.37 -16.06 -13.89
N ILE A 54 -3.28 -16.78 -15.02
CA ILE A 54 -2.55 -18.05 -15.17
C ILE A 54 -1.35 -17.79 -16.09
N MET A 55 -0.15 -18.28 -15.69
CA MET A 55 1.10 -18.54 -16.46
C MET A 55 2.36 -17.81 -15.95
N GLY A 56 3.43 -18.58 -15.66
CA GLY A 56 4.81 -18.06 -15.52
C GLY A 56 5.70 -18.77 -14.47
N ALA A 57 6.53 -19.74 -14.90
CA ALA A 57 7.51 -20.45 -14.06
C ALA A 57 8.97 -20.14 -14.53
N MET A 58 10.10 -20.76 -14.11
CA MET A 58 10.36 -22.06 -13.44
C MET A 58 11.72 -21.98 -12.64
N PRO A 59 12.61 -22.99 -12.41
CA PRO A 59 13.24 -23.17 -11.08
C PRO A 59 14.79 -23.17 -11.02
N ALA A 60 15.35 -23.36 -9.81
CA ALA A 60 16.78 -23.69 -9.60
C ALA A 60 17.01 -24.58 -8.37
N ALA A 61 17.65 -25.75 -8.53
CA ALA A 61 18.09 -26.61 -7.43
C ALA A 61 19.24 -27.55 -7.83
N HIS A 62 20.38 -27.53 -7.10
CA HIS A 62 21.21 -28.73 -6.91
C HIS A 62 22.22 -28.67 -5.75
N SER A 63 21.93 -29.47 -4.71
CA SER A 63 22.83 -30.15 -3.76
C SER A 63 23.91 -29.38 -2.97
N ALA A 64 23.76 -29.37 -1.63
CA ALA A 64 24.88 -29.32 -0.70
C ALA A 64 24.56 -30.06 0.62
N ALA A 65 25.08 -31.27 0.78
CA ALA A 65 25.08 -31.99 2.06
C ALA A 65 26.53 -32.21 2.52
N LYS A 66 27.02 -31.40 3.46
CA LYS A 66 28.10 -31.74 4.42
C LYS A 66 28.38 -30.63 5.45
N ARG A 67 28.24 -31.00 6.74
CA ARG A 67 28.78 -30.39 7.98
C ARG A 67 27.93 -29.25 8.61
N GLY A 68 27.60 -29.41 9.90
CA GLY A 68 26.94 -28.41 10.76
C GLY A 68 27.94 -27.38 11.33
N ILE A 69 27.65 -26.60 12.37
CA ILE A 69 26.64 -26.70 13.46
C ILE A 69 26.20 -25.25 13.79
N SER A 70 24.92 -24.91 13.96
CA SER A 70 24.18 -25.06 15.23
C SER A 70 22.66 -25.26 15.04
N ALA A 71 21.83 -24.75 15.97
CA ALA A 71 20.40 -24.98 16.09
C ALA A 71 19.58 -23.69 16.24
N GLY A 72 18.54 -23.55 15.42
CA GLY A 72 17.26 -22.96 15.80
C GLY A 72 16.18 -24.03 15.62
N GLU A 73 15.48 -24.42 16.69
CA GLU A 73 14.60 -25.60 16.67
C GLU A 73 13.19 -25.33 16.15
N TRP A 74 13.06 -24.99 14.86
CA TRP A 74 11.74 -24.97 14.22
C TRP A 74 11.26 -26.39 13.91
N LEU A 75 10.33 -26.87 14.72
CA LEU A 75 9.52 -28.05 14.39
C LEU A 75 8.53 -27.67 13.28
N THR A 76 8.30 -28.59 12.33
CA THR A 76 7.19 -28.43 11.37
C THR A 76 5.82 -28.27 12.05
N ALA A 77 5.72 -28.61 13.34
CA ALA A 77 4.58 -28.36 14.24
C ALA A 77 4.21 -26.91 14.52
N ALA A 78 4.97 -25.95 13.99
CA ALA A 78 4.76 -24.53 14.25
C ALA A 78 3.79 -23.85 13.28
N PHE A 79 3.51 -24.39 12.08
CA PHE A 79 2.79 -23.57 11.10
C PHE A 79 1.31 -23.33 11.45
N SER A 80 0.65 -24.20 12.22
CA SER A 80 -0.67 -23.90 12.82
C SER A 80 -0.60 -23.34 14.25
N ASP A 81 0.55 -22.80 14.68
CA ASP A 81 0.65 -22.03 15.92
C ASP A 81 0.08 -20.62 15.68
N ALA A 82 -0.49 -19.99 16.71
CA ALA A 82 -1.04 -18.63 16.62
C ALA A 82 -0.02 -17.59 16.11
N SER A 83 1.27 -17.79 16.41
CA SER A 83 2.34 -16.93 15.89
C SER A 83 2.46 -16.94 14.35
N PHE A 84 1.99 -18.00 13.69
CA PHE A 84 2.02 -18.14 12.23
C PHE A 84 0.68 -17.88 11.55
N VAL A 85 -0.34 -17.42 12.28
CA VAL A 85 -1.69 -17.22 11.73
C VAL A 85 -1.70 -16.28 10.52
N ARG A 86 -0.83 -15.27 10.52
CA ARG A 86 -0.64 -14.29 9.44
C ARG A 86 -0.01 -14.86 8.17
N ARG A 87 0.54 -16.09 8.24
CA ARG A 87 1.05 -16.85 7.09
C ARG A 87 0.05 -17.88 6.55
N TRP A 88 -1.16 -17.97 7.09
CA TRP A 88 -2.26 -18.70 6.45
C TRP A 88 -3.02 -17.78 5.50
N GLY A 89 -3.35 -18.30 4.32
CA GLY A 89 -4.30 -17.67 3.40
C GLY A 89 -5.59 -18.49 3.33
N PHE A 90 -6.63 -17.92 2.74
CA PHE A 90 -7.85 -18.62 2.37
C PHE A 90 -8.18 -18.37 0.89
N GLY A 91 -9.06 -19.20 0.34
CA GLY A 91 -9.77 -18.91 -0.89
C GLY A 91 -11.15 -19.54 -0.90
N GLU A 92 -12.02 -19.02 -1.75
CA GLU A 92 -13.37 -19.53 -1.96
C GLU A 92 -13.82 -19.28 -3.39
N THR A 93 -14.75 -20.09 -3.90
CA THR A 93 -15.28 -19.94 -5.27
C THR A 93 -16.47 -18.98 -5.39
N ASN A 94 -17.02 -18.50 -4.26
CA ASN A 94 -18.28 -17.75 -4.21
C ASN A 94 -18.14 -16.31 -3.66
N GLY A 95 -16.92 -15.82 -3.41
CA GLY A 95 -16.66 -14.47 -2.88
C GLY A 95 -17.22 -14.21 -1.47
N ALA A 96 -17.39 -15.27 -0.67
CA ALA A 96 -17.88 -15.14 0.70
C ALA A 96 -16.84 -14.52 1.65
N HIS A 97 -17.33 -13.84 2.69
CA HIS A 97 -16.45 -13.26 3.70
C HIS A 97 -15.81 -14.35 4.57
N ASN A 98 -14.47 -14.36 4.60
CA ASN A 98 -13.64 -15.29 5.37
C ASN A 98 -12.66 -14.49 6.23
N VAL A 99 -12.45 -14.90 7.48
CA VAL A 99 -11.49 -14.28 8.41
C VAL A 99 -10.62 -15.36 9.02
N ILE A 100 -9.31 -15.23 8.88
CA ILE A 100 -8.34 -16.06 9.62
C ILE A 100 -7.83 -15.28 10.83
N SER A 101 -7.86 -15.90 12.01
CA SER A 101 -7.43 -15.29 13.27
C SER A 101 -6.80 -16.31 14.22
N ALA A 102 -6.00 -15.85 15.20
CA ALA A 102 -5.48 -16.69 16.26
C ALA A 102 -6.47 -16.78 17.42
N ASP A 103 -6.97 -17.98 17.71
CA ASP A 103 -7.91 -18.20 18.81
C ASP A 103 -7.19 -18.81 20.02
N ARG A 104 -7.20 -18.06 21.14
CA ARG A 104 -6.63 -18.47 22.43
C ARG A 104 -7.63 -19.19 23.33
N SER A 105 -8.92 -19.18 23.01
CA SER A 105 -9.98 -19.86 23.76
C SER A 105 -10.10 -21.33 23.36
N GLN A 106 -10.00 -21.63 22.06
CA GLN A 106 -10.03 -22.99 21.54
C GLN A 106 -8.61 -23.55 21.37
N GLN A 107 -8.17 -24.33 22.35
CA GLN A 107 -6.81 -24.85 22.43
C GLN A 107 -6.74 -26.37 22.26
N ARG A 108 -5.59 -26.86 21.78
CA ARG A 108 -5.19 -28.27 21.85
C ARG A 108 -3.85 -28.38 22.57
N ASN A 109 -3.78 -29.22 23.60
CA ASN A 109 -2.57 -29.40 24.44
C ASN A 109 -2.00 -28.08 25.01
N GLY A 110 -2.87 -27.14 25.42
CA GLY A 110 -2.47 -25.84 25.96
C GLY A 110 -1.94 -24.83 24.94
N LYS A 111 -2.02 -25.13 23.63
CA LYS A 111 -1.63 -24.22 22.55
C LYS A 111 -2.85 -23.59 21.89
N PRO A 112 -2.81 -22.27 21.59
CA PRO A 112 -3.77 -21.61 20.70
C PRO A 112 -3.87 -22.27 19.33
N SER A 113 -4.96 -22.00 18.63
CA SER A 113 -5.25 -22.57 17.30
C SER A 113 -5.43 -21.49 16.25
N VAL A 114 -5.18 -21.82 14.99
CA VAL A 114 -5.58 -20.98 13.85
C VAL A 114 -7.07 -21.19 13.59
N ARG A 115 -7.85 -20.12 13.54
CA ARG A 115 -9.30 -20.12 13.34
C ARG A 115 -9.62 -19.52 11.98
N LEU A 116 -10.49 -20.17 11.22
CA LEU A 116 -11.20 -19.61 10.07
C LEU A 116 -12.67 -19.44 10.47
N ASP A 117 -13.18 -18.21 10.44
CA ASP A 117 -14.61 -17.91 10.37
C ASP A 117 -14.99 -17.71 8.91
N SER A 118 -15.88 -18.57 8.40
CA SER A 118 -16.33 -18.55 7.02
C SER A 118 -17.82 -18.25 6.92
N ASN A 119 -18.20 -17.46 5.92
CA ASN A 119 -19.57 -17.37 5.42
C ASN A 119 -19.75 -18.15 4.10
N SER A 120 -18.77 -18.97 3.70
CA SER A 120 -18.80 -19.70 2.43
C SER A 120 -19.73 -20.92 2.47
N GLY A 121 -20.06 -21.41 1.28
CA GLY A 121 -20.92 -22.57 1.04
C GLY A 121 -20.32 -23.62 0.11
N PHE A 122 -19.46 -23.21 -0.83
CA PHE A 122 -18.90 -24.09 -1.86
C PHE A 122 -17.41 -23.82 -2.07
N ASP A 123 -16.61 -24.89 -2.14
CA ASP A 123 -15.16 -24.92 -2.38
C ASP A 123 -14.43 -23.77 -1.69
N CYS A 124 -14.32 -23.90 -0.37
CA CYS A 124 -13.58 -22.99 0.49
C CYS A 124 -12.40 -23.71 1.14
N TRP A 125 -11.22 -23.11 1.07
CA TRP A 125 -9.99 -23.69 1.58
C TRP A 125 -9.14 -22.69 2.35
N VAL A 126 -8.32 -23.22 3.24
CA VAL A 126 -7.15 -22.50 3.78
C VAL A 126 -5.88 -23.04 3.14
N TYR A 127 -4.81 -22.27 3.12
CA TYR A 127 -3.51 -22.73 2.65
C TYR A 127 -2.34 -22.10 3.38
N PHE A 128 -1.23 -22.83 3.46
CA PHE A 128 0.00 -22.38 4.10
C PHE A 128 1.23 -22.72 3.25
N PRO A 129 2.18 -21.77 3.08
CA PRO A 129 2.07 -20.37 3.43
C PRO A 129 1.19 -19.60 2.42
N ASN A 130 0.62 -18.47 2.83
CA ASN A 130 -0.16 -17.55 1.99
C ASN A 130 0.63 -17.04 0.77
N THR A 131 1.94 -16.91 0.91
CA THR A 131 2.90 -16.56 -0.14
C THR A 131 3.24 -17.70 -1.11
N LYS A 132 2.90 -18.95 -0.77
CA LYS A 132 3.23 -20.19 -1.54
C LYS A 132 4.72 -20.32 -1.86
N ASP A 133 5.57 -19.92 -0.91
CA ASP A 133 7.02 -19.80 -1.03
C ASP A 133 7.80 -20.92 -0.32
N TRP A 134 7.16 -22.00 0.11
CA TRP A 134 7.91 -23.14 0.63
C TRP A 134 8.81 -23.73 -0.47
N ASP A 135 9.90 -24.32 0.00
CA ASP A 135 10.69 -25.28 -0.76
C ASP A 135 11.13 -26.35 0.24
N ILE A 136 10.19 -27.25 0.56
CA ILE A 136 10.35 -28.29 1.58
C ILE A 136 10.46 -29.70 0.98
N ASP A 137 11.48 -30.43 1.40
CA ASP A 137 11.68 -31.84 1.07
C ASP A 137 10.81 -32.74 1.95
N LEU A 138 9.66 -33.15 1.41
CA LEU A 138 8.75 -34.13 1.98
C LEU A 138 9.01 -35.56 1.48
N SER A 139 10.01 -35.79 0.61
CA SER A 139 10.30 -37.14 0.08
C SER A 139 10.74 -38.14 1.15
N LYS A 140 11.15 -37.65 2.32
CA LYS A 140 11.54 -38.43 3.51
C LYS A 140 10.52 -38.38 4.65
N ALA A 141 9.42 -37.63 4.48
CA ALA A 141 8.36 -37.57 5.48
C ALA A 141 7.41 -38.77 5.34
N LYS A 142 6.84 -39.23 6.46
CA LYS A 142 5.80 -40.27 6.47
C LYS A 142 4.44 -39.66 6.14
N ALA A 143 4.10 -38.58 6.82
CA ALA A 143 2.80 -37.93 6.73
C ALA A 143 2.85 -36.47 7.21
N MET A 144 1.88 -35.68 6.78
CA MET A 144 1.40 -34.52 7.53
C MET A 144 0.41 -35.01 8.61
N ARG A 145 0.49 -34.48 9.82
CA ARG A 145 -0.42 -34.78 10.95
C ARG A 145 -0.89 -33.47 11.57
N GLY A 146 -2.18 -33.36 11.90
CA GLY A 146 -2.75 -32.19 12.60
C GLY A 146 -4.12 -32.51 13.19
N TYR A 147 -4.79 -31.50 13.75
CA TYR A 147 -6.14 -31.63 14.32
C TYR A 147 -7.07 -30.55 13.77
N LEU A 148 -8.32 -30.94 13.48
CA LEU A 148 -9.43 -30.04 13.20
C LEU A 148 -10.46 -30.07 14.32
N ARG A 149 -11.04 -28.92 14.62
CA ARG A 149 -12.33 -28.79 15.34
C ARG A 149 -13.18 -27.80 14.57
N SER A 150 -14.50 -27.92 14.62
CA SER A 150 -15.39 -27.01 13.89
C SER A 150 -16.73 -26.80 14.57
N GLU A 151 -17.40 -25.72 14.18
CA GLU A 151 -18.79 -25.43 14.48
C GLU A 151 -19.49 -25.14 13.15
N ASN A 152 -20.31 -26.08 12.70
CA ASN A 152 -21.07 -25.97 11.46
C ASN A 152 -22.49 -26.50 11.71
N LYS A 153 -23.49 -25.62 11.60
CA LYS A 153 -24.91 -25.95 11.82
C LYS A 153 -25.61 -26.51 10.58
N ASN A 154 -24.99 -26.39 9.40
CA ASN A 154 -25.58 -26.75 8.12
C ASN A 154 -25.23 -28.17 7.67
N GLY A 155 -24.13 -28.74 8.16
CA GLY A 155 -23.58 -30.02 7.69
C GLY A 155 -22.36 -29.82 6.79
N TRP A 156 -21.66 -30.91 6.47
CA TRP A 156 -20.45 -30.90 5.65
C TRP A 156 -20.66 -31.72 4.37
N GLY A 157 -20.48 -31.11 3.20
CA GLY A 157 -20.63 -31.78 1.90
C GLY A 157 -19.67 -32.96 1.68
N GLY A 158 -18.63 -33.09 2.52
CA GLY A 158 -17.74 -34.25 2.49
C GLY A 158 -16.77 -34.35 3.67
N ASP A 159 -15.74 -35.17 3.43
CA ASP A 159 -14.47 -35.14 4.17
C ASP A 159 -13.57 -34.04 3.52
N PRO A 160 -12.56 -33.47 4.19
CA PRO A 160 -11.79 -32.39 3.60
C PRO A 160 -10.90 -32.94 2.47
N TRP A 161 -10.50 -32.06 1.54
CA TRP A 161 -9.47 -32.38 0.56
C TRP A 161 -8.16 -31.70 0.92
N ILE A 162 -7.06 -32.42 0.78
CA ILE A 162 -5.73 -31.89 1.07
C ILE A 162 -4.96 -31.82 -0.23
N ILE A 163 -4.43 -30.66 -0.60
CA ILE A 163 -3.68 -30.47 -1.83
C ILE A 163 -2.29 -29.95 -1.48
N PHE A 164 -1.26 -30.75 -1.76
CA PHE A 164 0.11 -30.24 -1.81
C PHE A 164 0.37 -29.69 -3.21
N VAL A 165 1.05 -28.54 -3.28
CA VAL A 165 1.49 -27.91 -4.52
C VAL A 165 3.01 -27.89 -4.51
N ASP A 166 3.66 -28.19 -5.64
CA ASP A 166 5.12 -28.06 -5.76
C ASP A 166 5.55 -26.71 -6.36
N THR A 167 6.85 -26.42 -6.37
CA THR A 167 7.40 -25.15 -6.91
C THR A 167 7.19 -24.99 -8.42
N ALA A 168 6.77 -26.04 -9.13
CA ALA A 168 6.34 -26.00 -10.52
C ALA A 168 4.81 -25.83 -10.68
N GLY A 169 4.06 -25.68 -9.58
CA GLY A 169 2.60 -25.53 -9.58
C GLY A 169 1.83 -26.84 -9.81
N ARG A 170 2.51 -27.99 -9.88
CA ARG A 170 1.86 -29.31 -10.00
C ARG A 170 1.20 -29.66 -8.67
N LYS A 171 0.13 -30.47 -8.71
CA LYS A 171 -0.70 -30.77 -7.53
C LYS A 171 -0.69 -32.26 -7.17
N ALA A 172 -0.64 -32.55 -5.88
CA ALA A 172 -0.96 -33.85 -5.28
C ALA A 172 -2.18 -33.68 -4.37
N ARG A 173 -3.36 -34.06 -4.87
CA ARG A 173 -4.66 -33.99 -4.19
C ARG A 173 -4.96 -35.28 -3.46
N PHE A 174 -5.52 -35.17 -2.26
CA PHE A 174 -5.94 -36.27 -1.42
C PHE A 174 -7.41 -36.05 -1.02
N ASP A 175 -8.29 -36.88 -1.55
CA ASP A 175 -9.73 -36.85 -1.24
C ASP A 175 -10.02 -37.75 -0.02
N GLY A 176 -10.57 -37.17 1.04
CA GLY A 176 -10.89 -37.90 2.26
C GLY A 176 -12.10 -38.82 2.11
N ILE A 177 -12.11 -39.95 2.83
CA ILE A 177 -13.24 -40.89 2.87
C ILE A 177 -13.67 -41.32 4.29
N LYS A 178 -13.24 -40.61 5.35
CA LYS A 178 -13.49 -40.97 6.76
C LYS A 178 -14.39 -39.99 7.53
N ARG A 179 -15.01 -39.00 6.86
CA ARG A 179 -15.97 -38.03 7.45
C ARG A 179 -15.42 -37.19 8.63
N ARG A 180 -14.12 -36.92 8.66
CA ARG A 180 -13.41 -36.17 9.71
C ARG A 180 -13.98 -34.77 9.96
N LEU A 181 -14.53 -34.08 8.96
CA LEU A 181 -15.22 -32.80 9.18
C LEU A 181 -16.50 -32.96 10.05
N TYR A 182 -17.25 -34.06 9.87
CA TYR A 182 -18.40 -34.38 10.72
C TYR A 182 -18.01 -34.79 12.15
N ASP A 183 -16.83 -35.40 12.33
CA ASP A 183 -16.34 -35.71 13.68
C ASP A 183 -15.73 -34.48 14.34
N ALA A 184 -15.16 -33.56 13.55
CA ALA A 184 -14.64 -32.27 14.02
C ALA A 184 -15.72 -31.36 14.61
N THR A 185 -17.02 -31.57 14.32
CA THR A 185 -18.11 -30.85 15.00
C THR A 185 -18.42 -31.38 16.41
N LYS A 186 -17.87 -32.54 16.78
CA LYS A 186 -18.08 -33.19 18.09
C LYS A 186 -16.90 -32.91 19.02
N ASP A 187 -15.67 -33.12 18.54
CA ASP A 187 -14.43 -32.86 19.27
C ASP A 187 -13.24 -32.74 18.28
N TRP A 188 -12.06 -32.40 18.79
CA TRP A 188 -10.80 -32.36 18.06
C TRP A 188 -10.50 -33.69 17.34
N THR A 189 -10.67 -33.68 16.02
CA THR A 189 -10.47 -34.83 15.14
C THR A 189 -9.09 -34.79 14.50
N GLU A 190 -8.35 -35.90 14.59
CA GLU A 190 -7.02 -36.03 14.02
C GLU A 190 -7.06 -36.23 12.49
N ILE A 191 -6.18 -35.53 11.80
CA ILE A 191 -5.90 -35.68 10.37
C ILE A 191 -4.48 -36.19 10.21
N VAL A 192 -4.32 -37.29 9.48
CA VAL A 192 -3.02 -37.83 9.04
C VAL A 192 -3.09 -38.06 7.54
N VAL A 193 -2.25 -37.37 6.78
CA VAL A 193 -2.19 -37.40 5.31
C VAL A 193 -0.81 -37.93 4.91
N PRO A 194 -0.70 -39.10 4.27
CA PRO A 194 0.60 -39.62 3.87
C PRO A 194 1.24 -38.75 2.79
N VAL A 195 2.58 -38.67 2.79
CA VAL A 195 3.38 -37.89 1.82
C VAL A 195 4.56 -38.72 1.30
N GLY A 196 5.20 -38.26 0.23
CA GLY A 196 6.37 -38.91 -0.35
C GLY A 196 6.03 -40.13 -1.22
N ALA A 197 6.75 -41.24 -1.01
CA ALA A 197 6.58 -42.48 -1.78
C ALA A 197 5.51 -43.43 -1.19
N ASP A 198 5.19 -44.51 -1.92
CA ASP A 198 4.31 -45.61 -1.48
C ASP A 198 2.90 -45.17 -1.05
N LEU A 199 2.37 -44.16 -1.73
CA LEU A 199 1.14 -43.48 -1.30
C LEU A 199 -0.10 -44.35 -1.38
N ASP A 200 -0.25 -45.23 -2.37
CA ASP A 200 -1.49 -46.02 -2.54
C ASP A 200 -1.82 -46.87 -1.30
N ALA A 201 -0.83 -47.58 -0.76
CA ALA A 201 -0.99 -48.39 0.45
C ALA A 201 -1.25 -47.53 1.70
N LYS A 202 -0.50 -46.42 1.86
CA LYS A 202 -0.65 -45.50 2.99
C LYS A 202 -2.00 -44.75 2.93
N CYS A 203 -2.48 -44.40 1.75
CA CYS A 203 -3.76 -43.76 1.53
C CYS A 203 -4.91 -44.68 1.93
N ALA A 204 -4.84 -45.98 1.62
CA ALA A 204 -5.80 -46.96 2.11
C ALA A 204 -5.83 -47.04 3.65
N GLU A 205 -4.67 -47.08 4.32
CA GLU A 205 -4.54 -47.06 5.80
C GLU A 205 -5.22 -45.82 6.42
N TYR A 206 -4.83 -44.62 5.97
CA TYR A 206 -5.31 -43.36 6.55
C TYR A 206 -6.68 -42.90 6.00
N GLY A 207 -7.24 -43.57 5.00
CA GLY A 207 -8.54 -43.26 4.42
C GLY A 207 -8.53 -42.04 3.52
N TRP A 208 -7.72 -42.10 2.46
CA TRP A 208 -7.59 -41.11 1.40
C TRP A 208 -7.64 -41.78 0.03
N LYS A 209 -8.01 -41.03 -1.00
CA LYS A 209 -7.75 -41.35 -2.40
C LYS A 209 -6.81 -40.29 -2.97
N ALA A 210 -5.65 -40.69 -3.49
CA ALA A 210 -4.67 -39.77 -4.04
C ALA A 210 -4.88 -39.55 -5.55
N GLN A 211 -4.72 -38.31 -6.00
CA GLN A 211 -4.66 -37.91 -7.40
C GLN A 211 -3.43 -37.00 -7.57
N ILE A 212 -2.40 -37.50 -8.25
CA ILE A 212 -1.08 -36.85 -8.30
C ILE A 212 -0.76 -36.50 -9.75
N SER A 213 -0.45 -35.22 -9.97
CA SER A 213 0.00 -34.72 -11.28
C SER A 213 1.28 -35.44 -11.72
N GLN A 214 1.38 -35.78 -13.00
CA GLN A 214 2.56 -36.44 -13.54
C GLN A 214 3.83 -35.61 -13.24
N GLY A 215 4.83 -36.25 -12.62
CA GLY A 215 6.10 -35.63 -12.27
C GLY A 215 6.08 -34.67 -11.07
N PHE A 216 5.01 -34.63 -10.26
CA PHE A 216 4.98 -33.89 -8.99
C PHE A 216 6.23 -34.19 -8.13
N ASP A 217 6.89 -33.14 -7.64
CA ASP A 217 8.17 -33.29 -6.93
C ASP A 217 8.02 -33.10 -5.42
N TRP A 218 8.00 -34.22 -4.69
CA TRP A 218 7.97 -34.26 -3.23
C TRP A 218 9.20 -33.62 -2.54
N LYS A 219 10.27 -33.28 -3.27
CA LYS A 219 11.43 -32.58 -2.71
C LYS A 219 11.25 -31.06 -2.66
N HIS A 220 10.29 -30.54 -3.41
CA HIS A 220 10.15 -29.11 -3.70
C HIS A 220 8.69 -28.66 -3.53
N VAL A 221 8.11 -28.91 -2.36
CA VAL A 221 6.72 -28.54 -2.04
C VAL A 221 6.62 -27.06 -1.64
N SER A 222 5.67 -26.32 -2.22
CA SER A 222 5.53 -24.86 -2.15
C SER A 222 4.35 -24.36 -1.29
N CYS A 223 3.29 -25.15 -1.16
CA CYS A 223 2.28 -24.97 -0.12
C CYS A 223 1.47 -26.26 0.13
N VAL A 224 0.71 -26.26 1.22
CA VAL A 224 -0.41 -27.17 1.46
C VAL A 224 -1.72 -26.39 1.50
N GLN A 225 -2.78 -26.97 0.94
CA GLN A 225 -4.14 -26.44 0.93
C GLN A 225 -5.07 -27.45 1.63
N ILE A 226 -6.02 -26.95 2.41
CA ILE A 226 -7.02 -27.74 3.15
C ILE A 226 -8.40 -27.19 2.77
N HIS A 227 -9.14 -27.95 1.95
CA HIS A 227 -10.49 -27.61 1.48
C HIS A 227 -11.54 -28.22 2.40
N GLN A 228 -12.62 -27.49 2.65
CA GLN A 228 -13.76 -27.94 3.44
C GLN A 228 -15.09 -27.43 2.86
N ASP A 229 -15.85 -28.34 2.25
CA ASP A 229 -17.16 -28.07 1.64
C ASP A 229 -18.29 -28.29 2.65
N THR A 230 -19.21 -27.32 2.75
CA THR A 230 -20.36 -27.33 3.67
C THR A 230 -21.67 -27.59 2.91
N ASP A 231 -22.68 -28.16 3.58
CA ASP A 231 -23.99 -28.45 2.98
C ASP A 231 -24.91 -27.21 2.90
N GLY A 232 -24.46 -26.07 3.44
CA GLY A 232 -25.21 -24.80 3.45
C GLY A 232 -24.28 -23.59 3.35
N PHE A 233 -24.46 -22.58 4.21
CA PHE A 233 -23.58 -21.40 4.23
C PHE A 233 -23.11 -21.08 5.66
N GLY A 234 -21.80 -20.97 5.79
CA GLY A 234 -21.10 -20.52 6.99
C GLY A 234 -20.75 -21.62 7.99
N TYR A 235 -19.57 -21.48 8.58
CA TYR A 235 -18.99 -22.34 9.61
C TYR A 235 -17.80 -21.64 10.28
N THR A 236 -17.42 -22.10 11.48
CA THR A 236 -16.11 -21.79 12.07
C THR A 236 -15.31 -23.09 12.16
N ILE A 237 -14.00 -23.02 11.87
CA ILE A 237 -13.10 -24.18 11.94
C ILE A 237 -11.74 -23.77 12.51
N TRP A 238 -11.18 -24.63 13.36
CA TRP A 238 -9.90 -24.43 14.04
C TRP A 238 -8.91 -25.52 13.62
N TYR A 239 -7.69 -25.09 13.28
CA TYR A 239 -6.55 -25.91 12.89
C TYR A 239 -5.50 -25.86 14.01
N SER A 240 -5.06 -27.01 14.49
CA SER A 240 -4.07 -27.08 15.58
C SER A 240 -3.09 -28.25 15.43
N GLY A 241 -1.85 -28.05 15.90
CA GLY A 241 -0.79 -29.05 15.88
C GLY A 241 -0.40 -29.63 14.51
N PHE A 242 -0.62 -28.91 13.41
CA PHE A 242 -0.20 -29.36 12.07
C PHE A 242 1.33 -29.40 11.95
N GLN A 243 1.85 -30.57 11.55
CA GLN A 243 3.26 -30.90 11.47
C GLN A 243 3.52 -31.97 10.39
N PHE A 244 4.75 -32.12 9.93
CA PHE A 244 5.18 -33.32 9.21
C PHE A 244 5.86 -34.28 10.20
N ILE A 245 5.64 -35.59 10.03
CA ILE A 245 6.22 -36.63 10.89
C ILE A 245 7.07 -37.61 10.09
N ASP A 246 8.11 -38.14 10.74
CA ASP A 246 9.00 -39.16 10.18
C ASP A 246 8.41 -40.58 10.31
N ASN A 247 9.16 -41.59 9.85
CA ASN A 247 8.74 -42.99 9.94
C ASN A 247 8.62 -43.50 11.39
N ALA A 248 9.27 -42.86 12.36
CA ALA A 248 9.12 -43.14 13.79
C ALA A 248 7.96 -42.36 14.44
N GLY A 249 7.17 -41.61 13.65
CA GLY A 249 6.06 -40.79 14.12
C GLY A 249 6.50 -39.52 14.87
N LYS A 250 7.80 -39.19 14.85
CA LYS A 250 8.33 -38.00 15.51
C LYS A 250 8.15 -36.79 14.60
N PRO A 251 7.90 -35.58 15.17
CA PRO A 251 7.86 -34.35 14.39
C PRO A 251 9.18 -34.14 13.64
N ILE A 252 9.09 -33.91 12.34
CA ILE A 252 10.25 -33.53 11.53
C ILE A 252 10.64 -32.12 11.94
N LYS A 253 11.88 -31.98 12.44
CA LYS A 253 12.57 -30.69 12.53
C LYS A 253 12.79 -30.20 11.11
N TRP A 254 12.21 -29.05 10.78
CA TRP A 254 12.37 -28.49 9.44
C TRP A 254 13.81 -28.03 9.30
N TRP A 255 14.53 -28.59 8.34
CA TRP A 255 15.88 -28.15 8.01
C TRP A 255 15.79 -27.04 6.98
N LEU A 256 16.35 -25.87 7.33
CA LEU A 256 16.45 -24.67 6.51
C LEU A 256 17.30 -24.87 5.22
N SER A 257 17.43 -26.03 4.59
CA SER A 257 18.35 -26.19 3.44
C SER A 257 18.03 -25.29 2.24
N SER A 258 16.77 -24.86 2.08
CA SER A 258 16.35 -23.90 1.06
C SER A 258 16.69 -22.43 1.42
N ILE A 259 16.70 -22.06 2.71
CA ILE A 259 16.98 -20.68 3.16
C ILE A 259 18.32 -20.49 3.88
N ASN A 260 19.04 -21.55 4.25
CA ASN A 260 20.39 -21.53 4.80
C ASN A 260 21.41 -21.34 3.67
N LYS A 261 21.30 -20.17 3.04
CA LYS A 261 22.06 -19.68 1.90
C LYS A 261 22.45 -18.21 2.17
N PRO A 262 23.37 -17.61 1.40
CA PRO A 262 23.43 -16.15 1.30
C PRO A 262 22.13 -15.59 0.71
N ASP A 263 21.95 -14.28 0.85
CA ASP A 263 20.88 -13.50 0.22
C ASP A 263 21.48 -12.13 -0.07
N LEU A 264 21.94 -11.89 -1.30
CA LEU A 264 22.59 -10.63 -1.64
C LEU A 264 21.55 -9.58 -2.04
N SER A 265 21.31 -8.63 -1.13
CA SER A 265 20.44 -7.50 -1.39
C SER A 265 21.25 -6.27 -1.81
N VAL A 266 20.88 -5.65 -2.93
CA VAL A 266 21.23 -4.27 -3.24
C VAL A 266 20.13 -3.39 -2.64
N THR A 267 20.33 -2.94 -1.42
CA THR A 267 19.24 -2.47 -0.55
C THR A 267 18.71 -1.10 -0.99
N TYR A 268 19.52 -0.06 -0.86
CA TYR A 268 19.22 1.33 -1.24
C TYR A 268 20.48 2.07 -1.73
N ALA A 269 20.33 3.34 -2.14
CA ALA A 269 21.45 4.17 -2.57
C ALA A 269 21.33 5.64 -2.15
N GLU A 270 22.29 6.12 -1.36
CA GLU A 270 22.38 7.54 -1.00
C GLU A 270 22.95 8.36 -2.16
N GLN A 271 22.37 9.53 -2.45
CA GLN A 271 22.98 10.52 -3.34
C GLN A 271 23.85 11.47 -2.51
N VAL A 272 25.05 11.79 -2.97
CA VAL A 272 25.97 12.72 -2.31
C VAL A 272 26.62 13.67 -3.34
N PRO A 273 26.68 14.99 -3.10
CA PRO A 273 26.04 15.70 -1.98
C PRO A 273 24.51 15.61 -2.00
N GLN A 274 23.91 15.89 -0.85
CA GLN A 274 22.47 16.08 -0.67
C GLN A 274 22.18 17.59 -0.63
N TYR A 275 20.95 17.96 -0.95
CA TYR A 275 20.52 19.35 -1.14
C TYR A 275 19.21 19.52 -0.40
N ARG A 276 18.95 20.71 0.14
CA ARG A 276 17.71 20.91 0.91
C ARG A 276 16.48 20.86 0.01
N ARG A 277 15.40 20.25 0.51
CA ARG A 277 14.06 20.46 -0.05
C ARG A 277 13.62 21.91 0.21
N TYR A 278 12.53 22.35 -0.39
CA TYR A 278 12.03 23.70 -0.14
C TYR A 278 11.40 23.83 1.25
N PHE A 279 11.55 25.00 1.86
CA PHE A 279 10.85 25.42 3.08
C PHE A 279 10.13 26.74 2.81
N PRO A 280 9.00 26.73 2.08
CA PRO A 280 8.20 27.92 1.91
C PRO A 280 7.75 28.48 3.25
N SER A 281 7.83 29.80 3.35
CA SER A 281 7.27 30.59 4.45
C SER A 281 5.86 31.07 4.08
N GLU A 282 5.06 31.40 5.08
CA GLU A 282 3.78 32.09 4.92
C GLU A 282 3.96 33.51 5.48
N PRO A 283 4.43 34.48 4.67
CA PRO A 283 4.86 35.78 5.17
C PRO A 283 3.70 36.71 5.57
N ASP A 284 2.48 36.43 5.12
CA ASP A 284 1.26 37.13 5.54
C ASP A 284 0.36 36.18 6.36
N PRO A 285 0.15 36.43 7.68
CA PRO A 285 -0.66 35.55 8.53
C PRO A 285 -2.16 35.57 8.18
N ASN A 286 -2.61 36.45 7.28
CA ASN A 286 -3.99 36.47 6.79
C ASN A 286 -4.17 35.57 5.55
N TYR A 287 -3.09 35.26 4.84
CA TYR A 287 -3.10 34.52 3.59
C TYR A 287 -1.87 33.59 3.50
N ASN A 288 -2.08 32.31 3.78
CA ASN A 288 -1.09 31.21 3.73
C ASN A 288 -0.51 30.94 2.32
N ILE A 289 0.04 31.95 1.64
CA ILE A 289 0.67 31.82 0.33
C ILE A 289 2.08 31.27 0.56
N PRO A 290 2.41 30.06 0.06
CA PRO A 290 3.70 29.44 0.34
C PRO A 290 4.79 30.10 -0.54
N GLU A 291 5.69 30.84 0.08
CA GLU A 291 6.73 31.64 -0.60
C GLU A 291 8.14 31.31 -0.13
N LEU A 292 9.06 31.07 -1.08
CA LEU A 292 10.48 31.08 -0.77
C LEU A 292 10.94 32.53 -0.61
N VAL A 293 11.43 32.89 0.56
CA VAL A 293 11.88 34.25 0.88
C VAL A 293 13.29 34.25 1.49
N GLY A 294 13.97 35.39 1.41
CA GLY A 294 15.26 35.60 2.06
C GLY A 294 16.32 34.58 1.65
N LYS A 295 16.87 33.84 2.62
CA LYS A 295 17.93 32.85 2.39
C LYS A 295 17.45 31.62 1.60
N GLU A 296 16.23 31.16 1.86
CA GLU A 296 15.68 29.96 1.20
C GLU A 296 15.52 30.20 -0.31
N ALA A 297 15.10 31.41 -0.71
CA ALA A 297 14.99 31.80 -2.13
C ALA A 297 16.35 31.81 -2.89
N ALA A 298 17.47 31.89 -2.17
CA ALA A 298 18.82 31.91 -2.73
C ALA A 298 19.54 30.56 -2.59
N GLU A 299 18.88 29.53 -2.05
CA GLU A 299 19.48 28.25 -1.74
C GLU A 299 19.47 27.28 -2.94
N LYS A 300 20.47 26.40 -3.00
CA LYS A 300 20.60 25.41 -4.06
C LYS A 300 19.88 24.12 -3.67
N HIS A 301 18.76 23.86 -4.32
CA HIS A 301 17.88 22.72 -4.03
C HIS A 301 18.09 21.49 -4.94
N TRP A 302 18.72 21.67 -6.11
CA TRP A 302 19.07 20.61 -7.06
C TRP A 302 20.55 20.73 -7.48
N PRO A 303 21.24 19.62 -7.77
CA PRO A 303 22.45 19.62 -8.58
C PRO A 303 22.34 20.38 -9.91
N ASP A 304 23.40 21.06 -10.29
CA ASP A 304 23.50 21.76 -11.58
C ASP A 304 23.81 20.77 -12.71
N GLU A 305 23.38 21.09 -13.95
CA GLU A 305 23.74 20.30 -15.13
C GLU A 305 25.26 20.15 -15.24
N GLY A 306 25.74 18.91 -15.23
CA GLY A 306 27.16 18.58 -15.29
C GLY A 306 27.91 18.56 -13.95
N GLU A 307 27.25 18.79 -12.81
CA GLU A 307 27.88 18.68 -11.49
C GLU A 307 28.32 17.24 -11.15
N GLN A 308 29.39 17.07 -10.37
CA GLN A 308 29.83 15.74 -9.95
C GLN A 308 29.09 15.30 -8.69
N ILE A 309 28.21 14.31 -8.84
CA ILE A 309 27.59 13.61 -7.71
C ILE A 309 28.09 12.15 -7.64
N LYS A 310 27.77 11.46 -6.56
CA LYS A 310 27.95 10.01 -6.43
C LYS A 310 26.72 9.38 -5.81
N TYR A 311 26.43 8.15 -6.23
CA TYR A 311 25.55 7.25 -5.49
C TYR A 311 26.40 6.31 -4.63
N LEU A 312 26.12 6.25 -3.34
CA LEU A 312 26.66 5.24 -2.42
C LEU A 312 25.66 4.09 -2.41
N VAL A 313 25.98 2.99 -3.09
CA VAL A 313 25.08 1.84 -3.22
C VAL A 313 25.39 0.83 -2.12
N HIS A 314 24.41 0.52 -1.28
CA HIS A 314 24.56 -0.39 -0.15
C HIS A 314 24.25 -1.84 -0.59
N ILE A 315 25.12 -2.77 -0.21
CA ILE A 315 24.99 -4.20 -0.51
C ILE A 315 25.12 -4.97 0.80
N LYS A 316 24.06 -5.69 1.17
CA LYS A 316 23.97 -6.51 2.39
C LYS A 316 23.88 -7.98 2.02
N ASN A 317 24.55 -8.85 2.77
CA ASN A 317 24.15 -10.26 2.80
C ASN A 317 23.11 -10.44 3.91
N ALA A 318 21.82 -10.48 3.53
CA ALA A 318 20.71 -10.68 4.45
C ALA A 318 20.47 -12.17 4.79
N GLY A 319 21.27 -13.07 4.20
CA GLY A 319 21.10 -14.51 4.34
C GLY A 319 21.91 -15.09 5.50
N PHE A 320 21.49 -16.27 5.96
CA PHE A 320 22.07 -16.92 7.14
C PHE A 320 23.46 -17.54 6.91
N VAL A 321 23.95 -17.56 5.66
CA VAL A 321 25.27 -18.11 5.30
C VAL A 321 26.13 -17.08 4.58
N ARG A 322 27.45 -17.16 4.78
CA ARG A 322 28.44 -16.32 4.08
C ARG A 322 28.32 -16.45 2.55
N SER A 323 28.23 -15.32 1.85
CA SER A 323 28.20 -15.29 0.38
C SER A 323 29.55 -15.66 -0.23
N LYS A 324 29.52 -16.11 -1.49
CA LYS A 324 30.74 -16.20 -2.32
C LYS A 324 31.08 -14.80 -2.86
N PRO A 325 32.35 -14.50 -3.21
CA PRO A 325 32.66 -13.29 -3.94
C PRO A 325 31.89 -13.28 -5.27
N THR A 326 31.37 -12.12 -5.67
CA THR A 326 30.58 -11.95 -6.90
C THR A 326 30.90 -10.65 -7.61
N ASP A 327 30.35 -10.44 -8.81
CA ASP A 327 30.48 -9.19 -9.55
C ASP A 327 29.37 -8.18 -9.21
N PHE A 328 29.71 -6.89 -9.34
CA PHE A 328 28.77 -5.78 -9.29
C PHE A 328 28.84 -4.97 -10.58
N VAL A 329 27.69 -4.61 -11.13
CA VAL A 329 27.58 -3.68 -12.26
C VAL A 329 26.49 -2.66 -11.97
N CYS A 330 26.83 -1.38 -12.09
CA CYS A 330 25.83 -0.31 -12.18
C CYS A 330 25.75 0.20 -13.61
N VAL A 331 24.53 0.21 -14.15
CA VAL A 331 24.18 0.79 -15.45
C VAL A 331 23.24 1.96 -15.28
N ILE A 332 23.44 2.93 -16.15
CA ILE A 332 22.86 4.26 -16.13
C ILE A 332 22.52 4.57 -17.59
N GLU A 333 21.22 4.64 -17.94
CA GLU A 333 20.76 4.68 -19.34
C GLU A 333 21.38 3.58 -20.22
N GLY A 334 21.44 2.36 -19.70
CA GLY A 334 22.08 1.21 -20.36
C GLY A 334 23.61 1.30 -20.48
N LYS A 335 24.24 2.43 -20.12
CA LYS A 335 25.69 2.60 -20.11
C LYS A 335 26.27 2.18 -18.77
N VAL A 336 27.36 1.42 -18.78
CA VAL A 336 28.06 1.02 -17.55
C VAL A 336 28.70 2.25 -16.91
N ALA A 337 28.24 2.62 -15.72
CA ALA A 337 28.85 3.68 -14.90
C ALA A 337 29.86 3.13 -13.90
N LYS A 338 29.66 1.89 -13.41
CA LYS A 338 30.58 1.23 -12.48
C LYS A 338 30.59 -0.27 -12.71
N LYS A 339 31.78 -0.86 -12.61
CA LYS A 339 32.00 -2.29 -12.32
C LYS A 339 32.85 -2.41 -11.07
N ALA A 340 32.61 -3.44 -10.28
CA ALA A 340 33.37 -3.76 -9.08
C ALA A 340 33.26 -5.26 -8.75
N ASN A 341 34.09 -5.73 -7.83
CA ASN A 341 33.96 -7.05 -7.22
C ASN A 341 33.39 -6.89 -5.81
N VAL A 342 32.39 -7.69 -5.46
CA VAL A 342 31.85 -7.85 -4.11
C VAL A 342 32.64 -8.98 -3.43
N PRO A 343 33.36 -8.74 -2.32
CA PRO A 343 33.99 -9.82 -1.55
C PRO A 343 32.96 -10.77 -0.90
N ALA A 344 33.41 -11.90 -0.39
CA ALA A 344 32.57 -12.83 0.37
C ALA A 344 32.06 -12.19 1.68
N LEU A 345 30.78 -11.88 1.76
CA LEU A 345 30.13 -11.18 2.89
C LEU A 345 29.59 -12.16 3.92
N ALA A 346 29.90 -11.96 5.20
CA ALA A 346 29.25 -12.67 6.30
C ALA A 346 27.75 -12.30 6.41
N PRO A 347 26.90 -13.11 7.08
CA PRO A 347 25.54 -12.71 7.41
C PRO A 347 25.47 -11.33 8.06
N HIS A 348 24.48 -10.53 7.66
CA HIS A 348 24.28 -9.11 8.00
C HIS A 348 25.45 -8.15 7.67
N GLN A 349 26.53 -8.62 7.03
CA GLN A 349 27.62 -7.74 6.61
C GLN A 349 27.16 -6.86 5.43
N VAL A 350 27.36 -5.56 5.59
CA VAL A 350 27.15 -4.54 4.56
C VAL A 350 28.49 -4.10 3.96
N ILE A 351 28.49 -3.80 2.66
CA ILE A 351 29.53 -3.01 2.00
C ILE A 351 28.87 -1.91 1.15
N ASP A 352 29.63 -0.85 0.87
CA ASP A 352 29.17 0.22 0.00
C ASP A 352 29.99 0.31 -1.28
N ILE A 353 29.34 0.56 -2.41
CA ILE A 353 29.99 0.80 -3.69
C ILE A 353 29.67 2.20 -4.19
N VAL A 354 30.72 3.01 -4.34
CA VAL A 354 30.63 4.36 -4.90
C VAL A 354 30.49 4.28 -6.43
N VAL A 355 29.35 4.74 -6.93
CA VAL A 355 29.05 4.93 -8.36
C VAL A 355 29.12 6.44 -8.66
N PRO A 356 30.11 6.91 -9.44
CA PRO A 356 30.17 8.32 -9.85
C PRO A 356 29.10 8.62 -10.90
N TRP A 357 28.51 9.81 -10.84
CA TRP A 357 27.57 10.31 -11.84
C TRP A 357 27.83 11.80 -12.10
N LYS A 358 28.01 12.19 -13.37
CA LYS A 358 28.01 13.61 -13.79
C LYS A 358 26.57 14.03 -14.06
N TRP A 359 26.00 14.89 -13.19
CA TRP A 359 24.56 15.19 -13.15
C TRP A 359 24.03 15.59 -14.51
N LYS A 360 22.82 15.12 -14.79
CA LYS A 360 22.05 15.48 -15.97
C LYS A 360 20.61 15.67 -15.55
N GLN A 361 20.01 16.80 -15.92
CA GLN A 361 18.62 17.06 -15.64
C GLN A 361 17.71 16.12 -16.44
N GLY A 362 16.76 15.48 -15.76
CA GLY A 362 15.80 14.56 -16.38
C GLY A 362 15.72 13.20 -15.70
N SER A 363 14.86 12.33 -16.24
CA SER A 363 14.52 11.04 -15.65
C SER A 363 15.29 9.89 -16.28
N TYR A 364 16.47 9.61 -15.73
CA TYR A 364 17.35 8.58 -16.24
C TYR A 364 17.30 7.30 -15.39
N GLN A 365 17.28 6.15 -16.05
CA GLN A 365 17.21 4.84 -15.40
C GLN A 365 18.55 4.48 -14.75
N PHE A 366 18.54 4.45 -13.42
CA PHE A 366 19.57 3.81 -12.62
C PHE A 366 19.22 2.33 -12.43
N ALA A 367 20.22 1.46 -12.52
CA ALA A 367 20.13 0.08 -12.06
C ALA A 367 21.49 -0.39 -11.54
N ALA A 368 21.52 -0.91 -10.31
CA ALA A 368 22.72 -1.48 -9.69
C ALA A 368 22.45 -2.94 -9.33
N SER A 369 23.29 -3.85 -9.85
CA SER A 369 23.10 -5.30 -9.76
C SER A 369 24.33 -6.00 -9.19
N VAL A 370 24.10 -7.05 -8.40
CA VAL A 370 25.10 -8.05 -8.00
C VAL A 370 24.77 -9.42 -8.62
N ASP A 371 25.76 -10.32 -8.65
CA ASP A 371 25.69 -11.63 -9.32
C ASP A 371 25.09 -11.57 -10.73
N THR A 372 25.68 -10.72 -11.58
CA THR A 372 25.12 -10.43 -12.91
C THR A 372 25.15 -11.64 -13.86
N LYS A 373 25.88 -12.69 -13.46
CA LYS A 373 25.99 -13.98 -14.15
C LYS A 373 25.07 -15.04 -13.57
N ASN A 374 24.25 -14.71 -12.55
CA ASN A 374 23.25 -15.57 -11.93
C ASN A 374 23.84 -16.91 -11.42
N LYS A 375 25.04 -16.86 -10.83
CA LYS A 375 25.83 -18.03 -10.40
C LYS A 375 25.75 -18.33 -8.90
N MET A 376 25.21 -17.42 -8.09
CA MET A 376 25.01 -17.67 -6.66
C MET A 376 23.81 -18.61 -6.47
N ASP A 377 23.88 -19.45 -5.44
CA ASP A 377 22.71 -20.12 -4.89
C ASP A 377 22.40 -19.40 -3.58
N GLU A 378 21.22 -18.80 -3.50
CA GLU A 378 20.82 -17.81 -2.50
C GLU A 378 19.33 -17.95 -2.16
N ILE A 379 18.89 -17.32 -1.07
CA ILE A 379 17.49 -17.36 -0.61
C ILE A 379 16.56 -16.82 -1.68
N THR A 380 16.88 -15.65 -2.24
CA THR A 380 16.15 -15.01 -3.31
C THR A 380 17.08 -14.24 -4.22
N LYS A 381 16.63 -13.99 -5.45
CA LYS A 381 17.35 -13.21 -6.47
C LYS A 381 16.60 -11.94 -6.86
N LYS A 382 15.44 -11.68 -6.24
CA LYS A 382 14.58 -10.55 -6.61
C LYS A 382 15.17 -9.20 -6.16
N ASN A 383 15.95 -9.22 -5.08
CA ASN A 383 16.63 -8.08 -4.44
C ASN A 383 18.10 -7.86 -4.92
N ASN A 384 18.65 -8.77 -5.73
CA ASN A 384 19.97 -8.62 -6.37
C ASN A 384 20.10 -7.37 -7.27
N THR A 385 19.02 -6.61 -7.51
CA THR A 385 19.06 -5.40 -8.33
C THR A 385 18.15 -4.29 -7.81
N LEU A 386 18.77 -3.16 -7.44
CA LEU A 386 18.09 -1.91 -7.15
C LEU A 386 17.84 -1.12 -8.44
N ARG A 387 16.65 -0.56 -8.61
CA ARG A 387 16.28 0.29 -9.76
C ARG A 387 15.51 1.52 -9.30
N PHE A 388 15.84 2.68 -9.86
CA PHE A 388 15.08 3.93 -9.67
C PHE A 388 15.36 4.91 -10.83
N LYS A 389 14.65 6.03 -10.86
CA LYS A 389 14.98 7.18 -11.74
C LYS A 389 15.88 8.16 -11.00
N THR A 390 16.88 8.73 -11.65
CA THR A 390 17.82 9.67 -11.00
C THR A 390 17.14 10.89 -10.37
N ASN A 391 16.05 11.36 -10.96
CA ASN A 391 15.22 12.45 -10.45
C ASN A 391 14.09 11.96 -9.50
N ALA A 392 14.10 10.70 -9.07
CA ALA A 392 13.13 10.18 -8.12
C ALA A 392 13.33 10.84 -6.75
N TYR A 393 12.22 11.23 -6.13
CA TYR A 393 12.20 11.87 -4.81
C TYR A 393 12.83 10.96 -3.77
N ALA A 394 13.77 11.50 -3.01
CA ALA A 394 14.49 10.76 -1.99
C ALA A 394 13.70 10.77 -0.68
N LEU A 395 13.12 9.63 -0.31
CA LEU A 395 12.47 9.44 0.98
C LEU A 395 13.46 8.90 2.01
N ALA A 396 13.48 9.45 3.22
CA ALA A 396 14.27 8.89 4.33
C ALA A 396 13.38 8.24 5.40
N ALA A 397 13.91 7.19 6.01
CA ALA A 397 13.26 6.48 7.11
C ALA A 397 14.07 6.67 8.39
N VAL A 398 13.41 7.04 9.48
CA VAL A 398 13.99 7.07 10.83
C VAL A 398 13.42 5.88 11.60
N CYS A 399 14.27 4.92 11.94
CA CYS A 399 13.85 3.63 12.48
C CYS A 399 14.49 3.40 13.85
N GLU A 400 13.71 2.93 14.84
CA GLU A 400 14.30 2.42 16.08
C GLU A 400 15.09 1.14 15.78
N LYS A 401 16.32 1.01 16.28
CA LYS A 401 17.18 -0.19 16.05
C LYS A 401 16.48 -1.51 16.43
N SER A 402 15.60 -1.45 17.43
CA SER A 402 14.79 -2.58 17.93
C SER A 402 13.75 -3.09 16.93
N ILE A 403 13.31 -2.28 15.94
CA ILE A 403 12.30 -2.66 14.95
C ILE A 403 12.79 -3.72 13.95
N VAL A 404 14.10 -3.79 13.75
CA VAL A 404 14.73 -4.61 12.70
C VAL A 404 14.51 -6.10 12.98
N ALA A 405 14.92 -6.57 14.16
CA ALA A 405 14.94 -8.01 14.46
C ALA A 405 13.57 -8.71 14.38
N PRO A 406 12.43 -8.10 14.79
CA PRO A 406 11.11 -8.69 14.58
C PRO A 406 10.67 -8.72 13.11
N ILE A 407 10.97 -7.69 12.32
CA ILE A 407 10.65 -7.66 10.88
C ILE A 407 11.49 -8.70 10.12
N GLU A 408 12.77 -8.85 10.45
CA GLU A 408 13.65 -9.88 9.86
C GLU A 408 13.25 -11.33 10.26
N GLN A 409 12.17 -11.56 11.04
CA GLN A 409 11.57 -12.89 11.24
C GLN A 409 10.62 -13.32 10.11
N VAL A 410 10.13 -12.37 9.31
CA VAL A 410 9.13 -12.61 8.25
C VAL A 410 9.76 -12.31 6.90
N ASN A 411 9.62 -13.22 5.94
CA ASN A 411 10.08 -12.94 4.59
C ASN A 411 9.16 -11.92 3.92
N ASN A 412 9.74 -10.94 3.25
CA ASN A 412 9.00 -9.89 2.54
C ASN A 412 8.68 -10.31 1.08
N TRP A 413 8.06 -9.42 0.29
CA TRP A 413 7.76 -9.67 -1.15
C TRP A 413 8.96 -10.04 -2.02
N TYR A 414 10.17 -9.60 -1.65
CA TYR A 414 11.38 -10.02 -2.33
C TYR A 414 11.72 -11.49 -2.06
N GLY A 415 11.08 -12.14 -1.09
CA GLY A 415 11.45 -13.46 -0.57
C GLY A 415 12.67 -13.39 0.36
N SER A 416 13.00 -12.18 0.83
CA SER A 416 14.15 -11.90 1.68
C SER A 416 13.71 -11.68 3.13
N PHE A 417 14.60 -11.92 4.09
CA PHE A 417 14.43 -11.54 5.49
C PHE A 417 15.08 -10.18 5.82
N CYS A 418 15.50 -9.42 4.80
CA CYS A 418 16.15 -8.12 4.96
C CYS A 418 15.15 -7.00 5.32
N PHE A 419 15.37 -6.29 6.44
CA PHE A 419 14.57 -5.11 6.81
C PHE A 419 14.58 -4.01 5.73
N GLU A 420 15.71 -3.82 5.05
CA GLU A 420 15.84 -2.81 4.01
C GLU A 420 15.09 -3.18 2.72
N ASP A 421 14.93 -4.48 2.42
CA ASP A 421 14.04 -4.95 1.34
C ASP A 421 12.57 -4.86 1.75
N TRP A 422 12.24 -5.02 3.04
CA TRP A 422 10.90 -4.76 3.59
C TRP A 422 10.53 -3.29 3.39
N MET A 423 11.39 -2.37 3.85
CA MET A 423 11.26 -0.92 3.67
C MET A 423 11.01 -0.56 2.19
N ARG A 424 11.84 -1.08 1.28
CA ARG A 424 11.72 -0.80 -0.16
C ARG A 424 10.41 -1.33 -0.72
N GLY A 425 10.06 -2.58 -0.42
CA GLY A 425 8.83 -3.22 -0.88
C GLY A 425 7.57 -2.50 -0.39
N ALA A 426 7.32 -2.53 0.92
CA ALA A 426 6.07 -2.08 1.53
C ALA A 426 5.73 -0.59 1.29
N THR A 427 6.75 0.23 0.95
CA THR A 427 6.57 1.66 0.69
C THR A 427 6.95 2.04 -0.76
N ILE A 428 8.25 2.17 -1.06
CA ILE A 428 8.79 2.73 -2.30
C ILE A 428 8.24 2.04 -3.55
N ASP A 429 8.23 0.71 -3.56
CA ASP A 429 7.80 -0.05 -4.73
C ASP A 429 6.27 -0.01 -4.91
N GLN A 430 5.48 0.10 -3.84
CA GLN A 430 4.03 0.32 -3.95
C GLN A 430 3.67 1.72 -4.42
N LEU A 431 4.27 2.76 -3.86
CA LEU A 431 4.09 4.13 -4.32
C LEU A 431 4.38 4.22 -5.83
N ASN A 432 5.54 3.71 -6.27
CA ASN A 432 5.90 3.66 -7.69
C ASN A 432 4.96 2.80 -8.55
N SER A 433 4.47 1.67 -8.03
CA SER A 433 3.49 0.81 -8.69
C SER A 433 2.15 1.54 -8.88
N MET A 434 1.65 2.19 -7.83
CA MET A 434 0.44 2.99 -7.83
C MET A 434 0.54 4.18 -8.77
N PHE A 435 1.60 5.00 -8.66
CA PHE A 435 1.86 6.12 -9.58
C PHE A 435 1.78 5.70 -11.04
N LYS A 436 2.41 4.59 -11.42
CA LYS A 436 2.46 4.11 -12.81
C LYS A 436 1.15 3.50 -13.31
N ARG A 437 0.36 2.88 -12.42
CA ARG A 437 -0.88 2.19 -12.80
C ARG A 437 -2.14 3.07 -12.76
N CYS A 438 -2.14 4.15 -11.97
CA CYS A 438 -3.25 5.10 -11.90
C CYS A 438 -3.20 6.04 -13.10
N LYS A 439 -3.99 5.73 -14.14
CA LYS A 439 -3.95 6.39 -15.44
C LYS A 439 -5.20 7.22 -15.69
N TYR A 440 -4.98 8.33 -16.38
CA TYR A 440 -6.02 9.28 -16.80
C TYR A 440 -5.75 9.72 -18.25
N ASP A 441 -6.69 10.41 -18.87
CA ASP A 441 -6.56 10.90 -20.25
C ASP A 441 -5.42 11.93 -20.41
N PHE A 442 -5.22 12.81 -19.42
CA PHE A 442 -4.05 13.70 -19.35
C PHE A 442 -2.77 12.99 -18.84
N ALA A 443 -2.88 11.77 -18.31
CA ALA A 443 -1.78 11.00 -17.72
C ALA A 443 -1.81 9.51 -18.16
N PRO A 444 -1.64 9.20 -19.47
CA PRO A 444 -1.79 7.84 -20.00
C PRO A 444 -0.71 6.85 -19.51
N ASN A 445 0.37 7.37 -18.93
CA ASN A 445 1.45 6.61 -18.30
C ASN A 445 1.41 6.67 -16.76
N GLY A 446 0.38 7.30 -16.18
CA GLY A 446 0.29 7.61 -14.76
C GLY A 446 1.16 8.81 -14.37
N ALA A 447 1.64 8.82 -13.12
CA ALA A 447 2.58 9.83 -12.67
C ALA A 447 3.96 9.64 -13.35
N GLU A 448 4.55 10.75 -13.82
CA GLU A 448 5.90 10.81 -14.37
C GLU A 448 6.98 10.88 -13.29
N VAL A 449 6.57 11.15 -12.05
CA VAL A 449 7.43 11.12 -10.87
C VAL A 449 7.61 9.70 -10.34
N SER A 450 8.65 9.51 -9.52
CA SER A 450 8.86 8.28 -8.77
C SER A 450 9.55 8.62 -7.44
N VAL A 451 9.50 7.69 -6.50
CA VAL A 451 10.20 7.76 -5.21
C VAL A 451 11.33 6.73 -5.16
N ARG A 452 12.31 6.97 -4.29
CA ARG A 452 13.37 6.00 -3.95
C ARG A 452 13.70 6.08 -2.46
N LEU A 453 14.16 4.97 -1.89
CA LEU A 453 14.74 4.99 -0.55
C LEU A 453 16.07 5.76 -0.62
N GLY A 454 16.08 6.95 -0.03
CA GLY A 454 17.21 7.86 0.01
C GLY A 454 18.22 7.45 1.07
N LYS A 455 17.74 7.19 2.30
CA LYS A 455 18.56 6.76 3.44
C LYS A 455 17.70 6.10 4.54
N ILE A 456 18.29 5.20 5.31
CA ILE A 456 17.74 4.71 6.58
C ILE A 456 18.62 5.24 7.71
N PHE A 457 18.00 5.88 8.70
CA PHE A 457 18.63 6.34 9.94
C PHE A 457 18.19 5.44 11.09
N PHE A 458 19.15 4.88 11.83
CA PHE A 458 18.87 4.03 12.98
C PHE A 458 19.10 4.80 14.29
N VAL A 459 18.02 5.03 15.03
CA VAL A 459 18.03 5.68 16.35
C VAL A 459 17.73 4.66 17.46
N ASP A 460 18.05 4.99 18.71
CA ASP A 460 17.77 4.10 19.85
C ASP A 460 16.30 4.16 20.29
N GLU A 461 15.66 5.33 20.17
CA GLU A 461 14.26 5.59 20.55
C GLU A 461 13.67 6.71 19.67
N ILE A 462 12.38 6.62 19.34
CA ILE A 462 11.60 7.69 18.71
C ILE A 462 10.49 8.11 19.70
N PRO A 463 10.62 9.25 20.39
CA PRO A 463 9.67 9.66 21.42
C PRO A 463 8.29 10.01 20.83
N ASP A 464 7.24 10.01 21.66
CA ASP A 464 5.90 10.51 21.31
C ASP A 464 5.77 12.04 21.35
N ASP A 465 6.86 12.75 21.66
CA ASP A 465 6.89 14.21 21.79
C ASP A 465 7.33 14.86 20.46
N GLY A 466 6.43 15.61 19.83
CA GLY A 466 6.66 16.26 18.55
C GLY A 466 7.83 17.27 18.53
N TYR A 467 8.11 17.92 19.65
CA TYR A 467 9.27 18.81 19.77
C TYR A 467 10.57 18.01 19.78
N LYS A 468 10.66 16.91 20.55
CA LYS A 468 11.83 16.01 20.55
C LYS A 468 12.04 15.34 19.19
N ILE A 469 10.98 14.91 18.51
CA ILE A 469 11.06 14.45 17.10
C ILE A 469 11.68 15.54 16.23
N SER A 470 11.25 16.81 16.34
CA SER A 470 11.85 17.90 15.57
C SER A 470 13.34 18.12 15.83
N GLN A 471 13.84 17.81 17.03
CA GLN A 471 15.27 17.88 17.36
C GLN A 471 16.06 16.70 16.76
N ILE A 472 15.48 15.49 16.77
CA ILE A 472 16.05 14.33 16.06
C ILE A 472 16.20 14.66 14.58
N ASP A 473 15.14 15.18 13.96
CA ASP A 473 15.12 15.43 12.52
C ASP A 473 16.16 16.48 12.08
N LYS A 474 16.31 17.55 12.87
CA LYS A 474 17.37 18.57 12.69
C LYS A 474 18.76 17.97 12.91
N GLY A 475 18.93 17.11 13.91
CA GLY A 475 20.19 16.41 14.18
C GLY A 475 20.59 15.42 13.08
N LEU A 476 19.63 14.89 12.35
CA LEU A 476 19.84 13.96 11.22
C LEU A 476 19.90 14.65 9.85
N GLY A 477 19.65 15.97 9.76
CA GLY A 477 19.66 16.71 8.51
C GLY A 477 18.53 16.32 7.54
N LEU A 478 17.36 15.95 8.08
CA LEU A 478 16.25 15.40 7.30
C LEU A 478 15.69 16.38 6.25
N GLU A 479 15.93 17.68 6.42
CA GLU A 479 15.61 18.72 5.44
C GLU A 479 16.29 18.55 4.07
N THR A 480 17.26 17.64 3.95
CA THR A 480 17.93 17.29 2.69
C THR A 480 17.21 16.22 1.86
N PHE A 481 16.19 15.57 2.41
CA PHE A 481 15.34 14.61 1.75
C PHE A 481 14.03 15.26 1.30
N ASP A 482 13.39 14.69 0.28
CA ASP A 482 12.10 15.19 -0.20
C ASP A 482 10.99 14.90 0.81
N GLY A 483 11.03 13.72 1.42
CA GLY A 483 10.03 13.26 2.39
C GLY A 483 10.63 12.35 3.46
N THR A 484 9.98 12.26 4.61
CA THR A 484 10.47 11.46 5.75
C THR A 484 9.36 10.77 6.51
N TRP A 485 9.64 9.60 7.08
CA TRP A 485 8.75 8.91 8.02
C TRP A 485 9.49 8.23 9.17
N HIS A 486 8.80 8.05 10.28
CA HIS A 486 9.33 7.51 11.54
C HIS A 486 8.71 6.14 11.84
N TYR A 487 9.55 5.15 12.14
CA TYR A 487 9.19 3.75 12.34
C TYR A 487 9.58 3.30 13.75
N PRO A 488 8.71 3.57 14.75
CA PRO A 488 8.96 3.19 16.13
C PRO A 488 8.54 1.74 16.42
N LEU A 489 9.17 1.10 17.41
CA LEU A 489 8.82 -0.26 17.85
C LEU A 489 7.39 -0.36 18.37
N ARG A 490 6.80 0.71 18.92
CA ARG A 490 5.41 0.69 19.42
C ARG A 490 4.37 0.30 18.36
N ALA A 491 4.66 0.58 17.08
CA ALA A 491 3.82 0.22 15.93
C ALA A 491 4.27 -1.08 15.23
N ILE A 492 5.15 -1.90 15.85
CA ILE A 492 5.69 -3.13 15.24
C ILE A 492 4.63 -4.12 14.76
N ASN A 493 3.46 -4.15 15.42
CA ASN A 493 2.35 -5.02 15.02
C ASN A 493 1.77 -4.64 13.65
N GLU A 494 1.79 -3.35 13.28
CA GLU A 494 1.42 -2.89 11.95
C GLU A 494 2.54 -3.27 10.98
N TRP A 495 3.78 -2.86 11.26
CA TRP A 495 4.93 -3.02 10.35
C TRP A 495 5.27 -4.48 9.99
N CYS A 496 5.22 -5.40 10.95
CA CYS A 496 5.47 -6.83 10.68
C CYS A 496 4.43 -7.46 9.75
N ASP A 497 3.21 -6.93 9.68
CA ASP A 497 2.14 -7.46 8.84
C ASP A 497 2.37 -7.08 7.37
N LEU A 498 2.88 -5.88 7.14
CA LEU A 498 3.15 -5.32 5.81
C LEU A 498 4.27 -6.04 5.05
N ALA A 499 4.97 -6.96 5.70
CA ALA A 499 5.99 -7.75 5.01
C ALA A 499 5.44 -8.44 3.76
N ASN A 500 4.15 -8.79 3.75
CA ASN A 500 3.48 -9.32 2.59
C ASN A 500 2.21 -8.57 2.16
N ASP A 501 1.89 -7.40 2.72
CA ASP A 501 0.64 -6.67 2.46
C ASP A 501 0.83 -5.16 2.25
N PHE A 502 -0.20 -4.49 1.70
CA PHE A 502 -0.22 -3.07 1.43
C PHE A 502 -0.82 -2.29 2.60
N ASP A 503 -0.05 -1.37 3.18
CA ASP A 503 -0.57 -0.40 4.15
C ASP A 503 -1.15 0.82 3.44
N TRP A 504 -2.45 1.04 3.60
CA TRP A 504 -3.11 2.22 3.06
C TRP A 504 -2.71 3.50 3.81
N ALA A 505 -2.63 3.47 5.14
CA ALA A 505 -2.36 4.63 5.98
C ALA A 505 -0.90 5.09 5.84
N LEU A 506 0.07 4.17 5.89
CA LEU A 506 1.47 4.51 5.69
C LEU A 506 1.72 5.10 4.29
N ASN A 507 1.10 4.53 3.24
CA ASN A 507 1.28 5.06 1.88
C ASN A 507 0.50 6.37 1.65
N HIS A 508 -0.63 6.60 2.34
CA HIS A 508 -1.33 7.88 2.41
C HIS A 508 -0.44 8.96 3.03
N GLU A 509 0.10 8.72 4.22
CA GLU A 509 0.98 9.66 4.94
C GLU A 509 2.29 9.95 4.19
N LEU A 510 2.89 8.94 3.55
CA LEU A 510 4.03 9.14 2.65
C LEU A 510 3.69 9.96 1.40
N SER A 511 2.41 10.05 1.00
CA SER A 511 1.96 10.89 -0.12
C SER A 511 1.89 12.37 0.27
N HIS A 512 1.57 12.68 1.53
CA HIS A 512 1.66 14.05 2.06
C HIS A 512 3.09 14.60 1.97
N GLN A 513 4.10 13.76 2.19
CA GLN A 513 5.50 14.13 2.00
C GLN A 513 5.86 14.52 0.56
N LEU A 514 5.01 14.19 -0.42
CA LEU A 514 5.16 14.56 -1.83
C LEU A 514 4.39 15.82 -2.22
N GLY A 515 3.68 16.44 -1.27
CA GLY A 515 2.88 17.65 -1.44
C GLY A 515 1.41 17.40 -1.80
N ILE A 516 0.94 16.15 -1.71
CA ILE A 516 -0.45 15.77 -2.03
C ILE A 516 -1.34 15.90 -0.78
N ILE A 517 -2.54 16.44 -0.98
CA ILE A 517 -3.48 16.78 0.11
C ILE A 517 -4.51 15.69 0.35
N ASP A 518 -5.24 15.81 1.45
CA ASP A 518 -6.47 15.08 1.71
C ASP A 518 -7.61 15.52 0.78
N ASN A 519 -8.01 14.66 -0.16
CA ASN A 519 -9.15 14.96 -1.02
C ASN A 519 -10.50 14.84 -0.30
N TYR A 520 -10.55 14.22 0.89
CA TYR A 520 -11.73 14.27 1.77
C TYR A 520 -11.99 15.68 2.35
N GLN A 521 -11.04 16.63 2.20
CA GLN A 521 -11.28 18.04 2.54
C GLN A 521 -12.40 18.68 1.70
N TYR A 522 -12.77 18.06 0.58
CA TYR A 522 -13.93 18.48 -0.20
C TYR A 522 -15.26 17.99 0.38
N ASP A 523 -15.29 16.95 1.21
CA ASP A 523 -16.53 16.36 1.70
C ASP A 523 -17.31 17.33 2.60
N LEU A 524 -18.63 17.18 2.61
CA LEU A 524 -19.55 18.09 3.29
C LEU A 524 -20.74 17.30 3.85
N GLY A 525 -20.74 17.12 5.18
CA GLY A 525 -21.87 16.53 5.90
C GLY A 525 -23.11 17.45 5.92
N PRO A 526 -24.30 16.90 6.27
CA PRO A 526 -25.55 17.64 6.19
C PRO A 526 -25.63 18.81 7.19
N ASP A 527 -25.00 18.65 8.37
CA ASP A 527 -24.91 19.69 9.41
C ASP A 527 -23.89 20.79 9.07
N SER A 528 -22.95 20.51 8.17
CA SER A 528 -22.00 21.50 7.63
C SER A 528 -22.54 22.21 6.40
N ASN A 529 -23.62 21.72 5.79
CA ASN A 529 -24.30 22.39 4.69
C ASN A 529 -25.51 23.19 5.21
N LEU A 530 -25.28 24.44 5.60
CA LEU A 530 -26.32 25.30 6.16
C LEU A 530 -27.24 25.93 5.09
N VAL A 531 -27.01 25.64 3.80
CA VAL A 531 -27.81 26.18 2.69
C VAL A 531 -28.98 25.26 2.36
N ASN A 532 -28.73 23.95 2.19
CA ASN A 532 -29.78 22.97 1.83
C ASN A 532 -29.63 21.59 2.49
N HIS A 533 -28.70 21.44 3.45
CA HIS A 533 -28.43 20.20 4.19
C HIS A 533 -28.09 18.97 3.32
N LYS A 534 -27.71 19.18 2.05
CA LYS A 534 -27.29 18.09 1.16
C LYS A 534 -25.85 17.69 1.40
N VAL A 535 -25.63 16.37 1.43
CA VAL A 535 -24.30 15.79 1.57
C VAL A 535 -23.56 15.87 0.25
N TYR A 536 -22.28 16.26 0.33
CA TYR A 536 -21.30 15.95 -0.71
C TYR A 536 -20.32 14.92 -0.14
N ASP A 537 -20.32 13.75 -0.76
CA ASP A 537 -19.41 12.63 -0.52
C ASP A 537 -19.10 12.09 -1.92
N ARG A 538 -17.81 11.97 -2.28
CA ARG A 538 -17.42 11.43 -3.59
C ARG A 538 -17.56 9.90 -3.69
N GLY A 539 -17.87 9.23 -2.58
CA GLY A 539 -17.83 7.78 -2.48
C GLY A 539 -16.39 7.27 -2.37
N PRO A 540 -16.09 6.03 -2.83
CA PRO A 540 -14.75 5.46 -2.72
C PRO A 540 -13.74 6.18 -3.62
N GLY A 541 -13.10 7.21 -3.07
CA GLY A 541 -12.04 7.97 -3.71
C GLY A 541 -10.69 7.24 -3.76
N GLY A 542 -9.64 7.99 -4.11
CA GLY A 542 -8.27 7.50 -4.08
C GLY A 542 -7.73 7.28 -2.67
N ILE A 543 -6.45 6.90 -2.56
CA ILE A 543 -5.81 6.70 -1.24
C ILE A 543 -5.69 8.01 -0.44
N MET A 544 -5.99 9.16 -1.02
CA MET A 544 -6.12 10.44 -0.32
C MET A 544 -7.57 10.72 0.16
N GLY A 545 -8.40 9.68 0.24
CA GLY A 545 -9.77 9.71 0.76
C GLY A 545 -10.81 10.41 -0.13
N GLY A 546 -10.47 10.78 -1.37
CA GLY A 546 -11.39 11.47 -2.28
C GLY A 546 -10.85 11.56 -3.71
N GLY A 547 -11.47 12.39 -4.55
CA GLY A 547 -11.14 12.54 -5.98
C GLY A 547 -11.72 11.43 -6.87
N GLN A 548 -11.46 11.43 -8.18
CA GLN A 548 -11.96 10.40 -9.10
C GLN A 548 -10.87 9.38 -9.42
N ILE A 549 -11.14 8.09 -9.19
CA ILE A 549 -10.20 7.01 -9.57
C ILE A 549 -10.45 6.43 -10.97
N GLY A 550 -11.57 6.77 -11.63
CA GLY A 550 -11.96 6.19 -12.92
C GLY A 550 -12.04 4.66 -12.87
N ASP A 551 -11.53 3.99 -13.90
CA ASP A 551 -11.46 2.52 -13.98
C ASP A 551 -10.21 1.93 -13.29
N ASN A 552 -9.46 2.72 -12.51
CA ASN A 552 -8.24 2.24 -11.86
C ASN A 552 -8.56 1.31 -10.68
N VAL A 553 -7.90 0.15 -10.63
CA VAL A 553 -8.09 -0.87 -9.57
C VAL A 553 -7.61 -0.35 -8.22
N TYR A 554 -8.49 -0.35 -7.21
CA TYR A 554 -8.16 0.04 -5.84
C TYR A 554 -7.12 -0.90 -5.18
N PRO A 555 -6.18 -0.41 -4.34
CA PRO A 555 -5.94 0.99 -3.98
C PRO A 555 -5.42 1.81 -5.17
N ALA A 556 -5.80 3.08 -5.28
CA ALA A 556 -5.44 3.93 -6.41
C ALA A 556 -5.31 5.39 -5.99
N TYR A 557 -4.49 6.18 -6.68
CA TYR A 557 -4.51 7.64 -6.59
C TYR A 557 -5.61 8.21 -7.48
N ALA A 558 -6.23 9.30 -7.05
CA ALA A 558 -7.21 10.02 -7.85
C ALA A 558 -6.56 10.81 -8.99
N ASP A 559 -7.39 11.25 -9.92
CA ASP A 559 -7.07 12.15 -11.02
C ASP A 559 -6.30 13.40 -10.55
N ILE A 560 -6.83 14.10 -9.54
CA ILE A 560 -6.22 15.30 -8.98
C ILE A 560 -4.82 15.02 -8.37
N ASP A 561 -4.61 13.86 -7.76
CA ASP A 561 -3.31 13.49 -7.15
C ASP A 561 -2.25 13.32 -8.24
N ILE A 562 -2.58 12.58 -9.30
CA ILE A 562 -1.69 12.37 -10.45
C ILE A 562 -1.45 13.68 -11.21
N ALA A 563 -2.46 14.55 -11.30
CA ALA A 563 -2.30 15.89 -11.84
C ALA A 563 -1.28 16.72 -11.02
N GLY A 564 -1.44 16.79 -9.69
CA GLY A 564 -0.54 17.52 -8.80
C GLY A 564 0.91 17.01 -8.81
N LEU A 565 1.09 15.68 -8.79
CA LEU A 565 2.40 15.04 -8.94
C LEU A 565 3.07 15.39 -10.29
N ASN A 566 2.30 15.43 -11.38
CA ASN A 566 2.81 15.72 -12.72
C ASN A 566 3.05 17.21 -12.98
N MET A 567 2.24 18.11 -12.41
CA MET A 567 2.44 19.56 -12.53
C MET A 567 3.73 20.00 -11.83
N THR A 568 4.02 19.44 -10.66
CA THR A 568 5.17 19.83 -9.81
C THR A 568 6.44 19.03 -10.10
N LYS A 569 6.46 18.18 -11.14
CA LYS A 569 7.54 17.21 -11.42
C LYS A 569 8.90 17.87 -11.65
N GLY A 570 9.97 17.23 -11.16
CA GLY A 570 11.36 17.68 -11.37
C GLY A 570 11.85 18.74 -10.37
N HIS A 571 10.95 19.33 -9.59
CA HIS A 571 11.26 20.22 -8.48
C HIS A 571 11.34 19.46 -7.16
N ARG A 572 12.15 19.92 -6.19
CA ARG A 572 12.16 19.33 -4.84
C ARG A 572 10.80 19.47 -4.16
N ARG A 573 10.52 18.61 -3.18
CA ARG A 573 9.31 18.73 -2.35
C ARG A 573 9.44 19.88 -1.34
N GLY A 574 8.39 20.15 -0.57
CA GLY A 574 8.35 21.20 0.46
C GLY A 574 7.12 22.10 0.38
N PHE A 575 6.61 22.30 -0.84
CA PHE A 575 5.27 22.83 -1.06
C PHE A 575 4.21 21.75 -0.84
N TYR A 576 2.99 22.19 -0.52
CA TYR A 576 1.84 21.33 -0.23
C TYR A 576 0.61 21.90 -0.94
N GLY A 577 -0.11 21.07 -1.72
CA GLY A 577 -1.34 21.43 -2.42
C GLY A 577 -1.30 22.60 -3.41
N GLU A 578 -0.12 23.16 -3.70
CA GLU A 578 0.08 24.30 -4.62
C GLU A 578 -0.53 24.11 -6.02
N TYR A 579 -0.69 22.86 -6.47
CA TYR A 579 -1.34 22.53 -7.74
C TYR A 579 -2.82 22.95 -7.79
N LEU A 580 -3.47 23.20 -6.65
CA LEU A 580 -4.81 23.79 -6.57
C LEU A 580 -4.88 25.20 -7.15
N TYR A 581 -3.75 25.90 -7.29
CA TYR A 581 -3.69 27.20 -7.95
C TYR A 581 -3.83 27.11 -9.48
N ASN A 582 -3.50 25.96 -10.08
CA ASN A 582 -3.52 25.76 -11.53
C ASN A 582 -4.95 25.57 -12.05
N ILE A 583 -5.67 26.67 -12.14
CA ILE A 583 -7.06 26.79 -12.58
C ILE A 583 -7.07 27.46 -13.97
N PRO A 584 -7.93 27.05 -14.91
CA PRO A 584 -8.04 27.73 -16.20
C PRO A 584 -8.45 29.20 -16.07
N TYR A 585 -7.98 30.08 -16.96
CA TYR A 585 -8.29 31.53 -16.87
C TYR A 585 -9.77 31.86 -17.04
N LYS A 586 -10.51 31.11 -17.86
CA LYS A 586 -11.95 31.26 -18.08
C LYS A 586 -12.65 29.93 -17.86
N ASN A 587 -13.71 29.94 -17.05
CA ASN A 587 -14.40 28.72 -16.63
C ASN A 587 -15.89 28.86 -16.86
N THR A 588 -16.51 27.86 -17.49
CA THR A 588 -17.95 27.88 -17.78
C THR A 588 -18.59 26.60 -17.27
N LEU A 589 -19.63 26.70 -16.44
CA LEU A 589 -20.47 25.55 -16.10
C LEU A 589 -21.47 25.30 -17.23
N ILE A 590 -21.81 24.04 -17.49
CA ILE A 590 -23.00 23.64 -18.24
C ILE A 590 -23.92 22.91 -17.26
N LEU A 591 -25.06 23.51 -16.95
CA LEU A 591 -26.02 23.00 -16.00
C LEU A 591 -27.13 22.23 -16.72
N SER A 592 -27.52 21.08 -16.17
CA SER A 592 -28.54 20.22 -16.77
C SER A 592 -29.44 19.53 -15.75
N ILE A 593 -30.70 19.32 -16.12
CA ILE A 593 -31.67 18.49 -15.38
C ILE A 593 -32.15 17.41 -16.34
N ASP A 594 -32.11 16.15 -15.90
CA ASP A 594 -32.53 14.97 -16.68
C ASP A 594 -31.99 14.92 -18.12
N GLY A 595 -30.73 15.35 -18.28
CA GLY A 595 -30.01 15.35 -19.56
C GLY A 595 -30.38 16.50 -20.50
N ARG A 596 -31.23 17.43 -20.08
CA ARG A 596 -31.57 18.65 -20.82
C ARG A 596 -30.82 19.85 -20.24
N PRO A 597 -30.35 20.81 -21.06
CA PRO A 597 -29.84 22.08 -20.58
C PRO A 597 -30.82 22.79 -19.65
N LEU A 598 -30.31 23.40 -18.59
CA LEU A 598 -31.05 24.33 -17.75
C LEU A 598 -31.10 25.69 -18.47
N ALA A 599 -31.95 25.83 -19.48
CA ALA A 599 -32.05 27.05 -20.28
C ALA A 599 -32.64 28.23 -19.49
N ASP A 600 -32.04 29.41 -19.63
CA ASP A 600 -32.58 30.72 -19.22
C ASP A 600 -33.09 30.80 -17.77
N ASN A 601 -32.46 30.10 -16.83
CA ASN A 601 -32.91 29.95 -15.44
C ASN A 601 -31.98 30.67 -14.47
N GLU A 602 -32.54 31.32 -13.44
CA GLU A 602 -31.75 31.88 -12.35
C GLU A 602 -31.09 30.77 -11.51
N ILE A 603 -29.85 31.03 -11.08
CA ILE A 603 -29.04 30.15 -10.24
C ILE A 603 -28.36 30.91 -9.10
N GLU A 604 -28.04 30.17 -8.04
CA GLU A 604 -27.23 30.60 -6.91
C GLU A 604 -26.05 29.63 -6.76
N ILE A 605 -24.83 30.14 -6.55
CA ILE A 605 -23.65 29.32 -6.29
C ILE A 605 -23.04 29.74 -4.96
N TYR A 606 -22.86 28.79 -4.06
CA TYR A 606 -22.23 28.94 -2.75
C TYR A 606 -20.88 28.21 -2.74
N GLN A 607 -19.93 28.64 -1.91
CA GLN A 607 -18.62 28.00 -1.74
C GLN A 607 -18.38 27.65 -0.27
N LYS A 608 -17.79 26.47 -0.02
CA LYS A 608 -17.38 26.02 1.32
C LYS A 608 -16.36 27.00 1.92
N SER A 609 -16.54 27.39 3.17
CA SER A 609 -15.64 28.29 3.90
C SER A 609 -14.35 27.57 4.32
N MET A 610 -13.18 28.17 4.03
CA MET A 610 -11.89 27.62 4.48
C MET A 610 -11.69 27.69 6.00
N TYR A 611 -12.41 28.58 6.68
CA TYR A 611 -12.24 28.86 8.11
C TYR A 611 -13.15 28.00 9.00
N THR A 612 -14.37 27.74 8.55
CA THR A 612 -15.39 26.99 9.33
C THR A 612 -15.65 25.59 8.80
N GLY A 613 -15.21 25.28 7.57
CA GLY A 613 -15.50 24.01 6.90
C GLY A 613 -16.97 23.84 6.48
N LYS A 614 -17.77 24.92 6.53
CA LYS A 614 -19.22 24.90 6.26
C LYS A 614 -19.56 25.55 4.92
N MET A 615 -20.68 25.14 4.33
CA MET A 615 -21.34 25.85 3.25
C MET A 615 -22.37 26.80 3.90
N GLU A 616 -22.05 28.08 3.95
CA GLU A 616 -22.81 29.09 4.69
C GLU A 616 -22.62 30.50 4.09
N GLY A 617 -23.47 31.45 4.49
CA GLY A 617 -23.45 32.82 3.98
C GLY A 617 -24.19 33.02 2.66
N PRO A 618 -24.08 34.21 2.03
CA PRO A 618 -24.72 34.50 0.74
C PRO A 618 -24.03 33.75 -0.42
N PRO A 619 -24.71 33.61 -1.57
CA PRO A 619 -24.08 33.08 -2.78
C PRO A 619 -22.84 33.89 -3.19
N VAL A 620 -21.78 33.21 -3.62
CA VAL A 620 -20.60 33.82 -4.25
C VAL A 620 -20.84 34.18 -5.72
N PHE A 621 -21.82 33.56 -6.37
CA PHE A 621 -22.34 33.96 -7.68
C PHE A 621 -23.87 33.85 -7.73
N THR A 622 -24.48 34.77 -8.47
CA THR A 622 -25.89 34.71 -8.89
C THR A 622 -26.00 35.15 -10.36
N GLY A 623 -27.08 34.76 -11.03
CA GLY A 623 -27.38 35.17 -12.41
C GLY A 623 -28.18 34.10 -13.14
N SER A 624 -28.36 34.28 -14.45
CA SER A 624 -29.09 33.34 -15.30
C SER A 624 -28.14 32.52 -16.19
N THR A 625 -28.50 31.27 -16.46
CA THR A 625 -27.91 30.48 -17.55
C THR A 625 -28.33 31.01 -18.94
N ASP A 626 -27.57 30.66 -19.98
CA ASP A 626 -28.00 30.84 -21.39
C ASP A 626 -28.94 29.70 -21.86
N ALA A 627 -29.39 29.78 -23.12
CA ALA A 627 -30.27 28.78 -23.75
C ALA A 627 -29.68 27.36 -23.83
N GLU A 628 -28.35 27.22 -23.73
CA GLU A 628 -27.64 25.94 -23.66
C GLU A 628 -27.21 25.57 -22.23
N GLY A 629 -27.76 26.24 -21.21
CA GLY A 629 -27.50 25.98 -19.81
C GLY A 629 -26.11 26.42 -19.33
N ARG A 630 -25.42 27.28 -20.09
CA ARG A 630 -24.09 27.76 -19.71
C ARG A 630 -24.16 28.85 -18.66
N PHE A 631 -23.21 28.82 -17.73
CA PHE A 631 -22.96 29.89 -16.79
C PHE A 631 -21.44 30.18 -16.70
N PRO A 632 -20.96 31.30 -17.28
CA PRO A 632 -19.58 31.73 -17.12
C PRO A 632 -19.29 32.13 -15.67
N LEU A 633 -18.32 31.48 -15.04
CA LEU A 633 -17.87 31.83 -13.70
C LEU A 633 -16.94 33.04 -13.76
N ALA A 634 -17.32 34.13 -13.11
CA ALA A 634 -16.49 35.32 -13.03
C ALA A 634 -15.27 35.08 -12.12
N ASN A 635 -14.11 35.60 -12.51
CA ASN A 635 -12.91 35.52 -11.69
C ASN A 635 -13.02 36.47 -10.49
N ARG A 636 -12.76 35.94 -9.30
CA ARG A 636 -12.72 36.70 -8.04
C ARG A 636 -11.27 37.07 -7.72
N PRO A 637 -11.03 38.21 -7.05
CA PRO A 637 -9.69 38.66 -6.72
C PRO A 637 -8.98 37.69 -5.76
N VAL A 638 -7.66 37.63 -5.89
CA VAL A 638 -6.72 36.97 -4.98
C VAL A 638 -5.91 38.04 -4.23
N PRO A 639 -5.25 37.72 -3.09
CA PRO A 639 -4.45 38.69 -2.35
C PRO A 639 -3.31 39.28 -3.18
N LYS A 640 -2.71 38.45 -4.05
CA LYS A 640 -1.80 38.84 -5.13
C LYS A 640 -1.72 37.73 -6.17
N ASP A 641 -1.31 38.08 -7.38
CA ASP A 641 -0.82 37.09 -8.35
C ASP A 641 0.54 36.57 -7.88
N PHE A 642 0.74 35.26 -7.95
CA PHE A 642 1.94 34.59 -7.45
C PHE A 642 2.22 33.30 -8.25
N THR A 643 3.48 32.90 -8.37
CA THR A 643 3.85 31.60 -8.95
C THR A 643 4.89 30.94 -8.07
N THR A 644 4.64 29.70 -7.66
CA THR A 644 5.54 28.94 -6.79
C THR A 644 6.83 28.55 -7.51
N ALA A 645 7.83 28.14 -6.75
CA ALA A 645 9.10 27.67 -7.31
C ALA A 645 8.98 26.37 -8.15
N THR A 646 7.82 25.71 -8.13
CA THR A 646 7.50 24.55 -8.97
C THR A 646 6.65 24.90 -10.20
N GLY A 647 6.27 26.18 -10.36
CA GLY A 647 5.52 26.68 -11.51
C GLY A 647 3.99 26.65 -11.37
N CYS A 648 3.45 26.51 -10.16
CA CYS A 648 2.01 26.61 -9.93
C CYS A 648 1.60 28.07 -9.71
N THR A 649 0.64 28.58 -10.48
CA THR A 649 0.32 30.03 -10.55
C THR A 649 -1.02 30.35 -9.90
N LEU A 650 -0.98 31.08 -8.77
CA LEU A 650 -2.15 31.74 -8.20
C LEU A 650 -2.45 33.02 -9.00
N HIS A 651 -3.68 33.13 -9.50
CA HIS A 651 -4.20 34.32 -10.18
C HIS A 651 -5.68 34.52 -9.84
N ALA A 652 -6.26 35.67 -10.19
CA ALA A 652 -7.70 35.90 -10.03
C ALA A 652 -8.52 34.83 -10.80
N ASN A 653 -9.37 34.08 -10.08
CA ASN A 653 -10.04 32.86 -10.56
C ASN A 653 -11.41 32.68 -9.83
N PRO A 654 -12.31 31.76 -10.26
CA PRO A 654 -13.65 31.61 -9.67
C PRO A 654 -13.69 31.27 -8.17
N TRP A 655 -12.67 30.58 -7.67
CA TRP A 655 -12.57 30.12 -6.29
C TRP A 655 -12.10 31.23 -5.33
N GLY A 656 -11.72 32.40 -5.86
CA GLY A 656 -11.06 33.46 -5.11
C GLY A 656 -9.66 33.00 -4.71
N TYR A 657 -9.33 33.06 -3.43
CA TYR A 657 -8.12 32.46 -2.88
C TYR A 657 -8.35 30.97 -2.56
N PRO A 658 -7.78 30.01 -3.30
CA PRO A 658 -7.88 28.59 -2.95
C PRO A 658 -7.00 28.33 -1.74
N ASP A 659 -7.56 27.67 -0.73
CA ASP A 659 -6.80 27.17 0.40
C ASP A 659 -5.90 26.00 -0.04
N VAL A 660 -4.62 26.02 0.34
CA VAL A 660 -3.62 25.01 -0.11
C VAL A 660 -3.86 23.62 0.48
N VAL A 661 -4.75 23.45 1.46
CA VAL A 661 -5.24 22.13 1.90
C VAL A 661 -6.68 21.84 1.47
N GLY A 662 -7.22 22.62 0.53
CA GLY A 662 -8.48 22.33 -0.16
C GLY A 662 -9.77 22.62 0.63
N ARG A 663 -9.73 23.25 1.81
CA ARG A 663 -10.91 23.43 2.69
C ARG A 663 -12.07 24.20 2.04
N ASN A 664 -11.79 25.09 1.08
CA ASN A 664 -12.79 25.82 0.29
C ASN A 664 -12.99 25.28 -1.14
N GLY A 665 -12.48 24.09 -1.44
CA GLY A 665 -12.48 23.46 -2.76
C GLY A 665 -13.80 22.81 -3.19
N LEU A 666 -14.93 23.17 -2.58
CA LEU A 666 -16.27 22.72 -2.95
C LEU A 666 -17.22 23.90 -3.19
N MET A 667 -17.98 23.84 -4.29
CA MET A 667 -19.10 24.73 -4.59
C MET A 667 -20.42 23.95 -4.69
N LEU A 668 -21.50 24.54 -4.15
CA LEU A 668 -22.88 24.11 -4.28
C LEU A 668 -23.60 25.04 -5.28
N ILE A 669 -24.15 24.47 -6.34
CA ILE A 669 -25.01 25.17 -7.31
C ILE A 669 -26.46 24.84 -6.97
N ARG A 670 -27.34 25.85 -6.95
CA ARG A 670 -28.79 25.72 -6.75
C ARG A 670 -29.55 26.45 -7.84
N ALA A 671 -30.72 25.96 -8.20
CA ALA A 671 -31.64 26.57 -9.16
C ALA A 671 -33.09 26.26 -8.78
N GLN A 672 -34.01 27.21 -8.97
CA GLN A 672 -35.44 26.95 -8.84
C GLN A 672 -36.06 26.78 -10.23
N VAL A 673 -36.72 25.65 -10.48
CA VAL A 673 -37.33 25.29 -11.76
C VAL A 673 -38.76 24.80 -11.52
N GLY A 674 -39.75 25.48 -12.12
CA GLY A 674 -41.17 25.14 -11.92
C GLY A 674 -41.62 25.15 -10.46
N GLY A 675 -41.04 26.05 -9.64
CA GLY A 675 -41.28 26.18 -8.21
C GLY A 675 -40.53 25.17 -7.32
N LYS A 676 -39.79 24.20 -7.89
CA LYS A 676 -39.00 23.22 -7.14
C LYS A 676 -37.52 23.57 -7.15
N TRP A 677 -36.83 23.27 -6.05
CA TRP A 677 -35.38 23.44 -5.97
C TRP A 677 -34.62 22.23 -6.53
N TYR A 678 -33.52 22.52 -7.21
CA TYR A 678 -32.57 21.56 -7.73
C TYR A 678 -31.16 21.99 -7.32
N TYR A 679 -30.28 21.02 -7.06
CA TYR A 679 -28.91 21.27 -6.62
C TYR A 679 -27.89 20.37 -7.33
N GLY A 680 -26.65 20.83 -7.36
CA GLY A 680 -25.50 20.04 -7.79
C GLY A 680 -24.22 20.56 -7.14
N PHE A 681 -23.18 19.73 -7.13
CA PHE A 681 -21.89 20.10 -6.57
C PHE A 681 -20.78 20.05 -7.63
N ILE A 682 -19.81 20.95 -7.50
CA ILE A 682 -18.56 20.90 -8.25
C ILE A 682 -17.38 21.19 -7.31
N ASP A 683 -16.30 20.47 -7.52
CA ASP A 683 -15.06 20.54 -6.77
C ASP A 683 -13.95 21.21 -7.57
N ILE A 684 -12.97 21.79 -6.87
CA ILE A 684 -11.78 22.42 -7.47
C ILE A 684 -10.90 21.42 -8.24
N GLY A 685 -10.92 20.14 -7.85
CA GLY A 685 -10.16 19.08 -8.50
C GLY A 685 -10.45 18.95 -10.00
N ARG A 686 -11.71 19.13 -10.41
CA ARG A 686 -12.06 19.16 -11.85
C ARG A 686 -11.33 20.26 -12.62
N PHE A 687 -11.15 21.44 -12.01
CA PHE A 687 -10.47 22.58 -12.63
C PHE A 687 -8.97 22.28 -12.81
N VAL A 688 -8.34 21.68 -11.78
CA VAL A 688 -6.96 21.21 -11.84
C VAL A 688 -6.78 20.13 -12.94
N CYS A 689 -7.72 19.19 -13.05
CA CYS A 689 -7.69 18.16 -14.10
C CYS A 689 -7.87 18.73 -15.52
N GLU A 690 -8.73 19.75 -15.71
CA GLU A 690 -8.80 20.47 -17.00
C GLU A 690 -7.51 21.23 -17.32
N TYR A 691 -6.88 21.86 -16.34
CA TYR A 691 -5.56 22.46 -16.53
C TYR A 691 -4.51 21.39 -16.90
N ALA A 692 -4.56 20.21 -16.28
CA ALA A 692 -3.70 19.07 -16.59
C ALA A 692 -3.90 18.53 -18.03
N ARG A 693 -5.13 18.57 -18.55
CA ARG A 693 -5.46 18.31 -19.98
C ARG A 693 -4.88 19.35 -20.94
N GLY A 694 -4.35 20.46 -20.42
CA GLY A 694 -3.79 21.57 -21.20
C GLY A 694 -4.80 22.70 -21.47
N HIS A 695 -6.01 22.64 -20.91
CA HIS A 695 -7.05 23.67 -21.08
C HIS A 695 -6.78 24.91 -20.20
N LYS A 696 -5.61 25.53 -20.35
CA LYS A 696 -5.15 26.63 -19.48
C LYS A 696 -5.94 27.93 -19.63
N ASP A 697 -6.41 28.25 -20.83
CA ASP A 697 -7.09 29.53 -21.09
C ASP A 697 -8.59 29.46 -20.87
N ASN A 698 -9.22 28.33 -21.24
CA ASN A 698 -10.67 28.15 -21.23
C ASN A 698 -11.02 26.69 -20.91
N ALA A 699 -11.93 26.46 -19.97
CA ALA A 699 -12.46 25.13 -19.65
C ALA A 699 -13.97 25.15 -19.39
N VAL A 700 -14.62 24.00 -19.62
CA VAL A 700 -16.08 23.84 -19.55
C VAL A 700 -16.43 22.61 -18.73
N TYR A 701 -17.34 22.75 -17.77
CA TYR A 701 -17.64 21.74 -16.76
C TYR A 701 -19.13 21.38 -16.75
N ASN A 702 -19.46 20.13 -17.06
CA ASN A 702 -20.83 19.64 -16.97
C ASN A 702 -21.20 19.37 -15.50
N VAL A 703 -22.31 19.94 -15.04
CA VAL A 703 -22.91 19.68 -13.73
C VAL A 703 -24.36 19.27 -13.93
N LYS A 704 -24.71 18.05 -13.50
CA LYS A 704 -26.10 17.60 -13.41
C LYS A 704 -26.68 18.09 -12.09
N LEU A 705 -27.81 18.78 -12.15
CA LEU A 705 -28.60 19.11 -10.98
C LEU A 705 -29.63 18.00 -10.70
N MET A 706 -29.91 17.78 -9.42
CA MET A 706 -30.86 16.79 -8.89
C MET A 706 -31.89 17.51 -7.99
N PRO A 707 -33.10 16.98 -7.82
CA PRO A 707 -34.08 17.58 -6.89
C PRO A 707 -33.51 17.70 -5.46
N GLU A 708 -33.75 18.84 -4.81
CA GLU A 708 -33.57 18.97 -3.35
C GLU A 708 -34.64 18.18 -2.56
#